data_AF-A0AAP0RY54-F1
#
_entry.id   AF-A0AAP0RY54-F1
#
_cell.length_a   1.000
_cell.length_b   1.000
_cell.length_c   1.000
_cell.angle_alpha   90.00
_cell.angle_beta   90.00
_cell.angle_gamma   90.00
#
_symmetry.space_group_name_H-M   'P 1'
#
loop_
_entity.id
_entity.type
_entity.pdbx_description
1 polymer ?
#
loop_
_entity_poly.entity_id
_entity_poly.type
_entity_poly.pdbx_seq_one_letter_code
_entity_poly.pdbx_strand_id
1 'polypeptide(L)'
;MSSNSSICLGCACLHLLLLLLLSGNAVSHNIVKTLPGFSGELPFKLETGYVSVGDVEFFYYFVESEGNPGADPLLLYINGGPGCSGLNGFFYQIGPLAFNITDYTGGLPQLLYMKHAWTRTASIIFIDAPVGAGFSYATTTSAYASTDTLMTAQAYSFMKNWLSGHPDFMTNPFFIGSDSYAGIYVPMLAQTIIEGNEAGEEPQVNLKGYSIGCPHTYTTLESNTKITFAHRMALVSDGLYWSAKRSCNGSYVDVDANNTQCVEDLEAISLCTQQISSQHILEPNCAFLSPKPNEARDRRILEAKKGNSRISSPKFRDLWCRNFNYLLSDIWTNYKSVQAALHVRPGTVKRFFRCNVSLDYTVDVNNVVPYHKNLTVAGLQVLVFSGDHDMVIPHIGVEQWISSLDLTVDSDWRPWFIQGQVAGELVTPLKIGMSFADEVLAGRLPQNPTGGLQPSVANVAFSGSIVKYLPGFDGELPFKLETGYVTVEESELFYYFIESEGNPKEDPLILWYSGGPGCSTINGLIYEVGPLAFNITAYDGGIPPLQYYPYSWTRTSSILFVDAPVGTGFSYATSLSAYPTSDTKTAAQNYEFLRKWLTDHPQFLKVQLFIGADSYAGISATILVQDIVDGNKNGLLPHLNLKGYLLGCPRTDATINDNSKIIFSHRLALISDELYESAKNSCGGNYDDVEVTNPQCYEDIQLIDKNFNYALSYIWANDETVQNALHIRNGTVPDWKRCNKTLDYSMDVSSVLDYHRNLSKLGLQVLIYNGDHDLTIPNVGTQKWITELNLTIVNNWRPWFVDGQIAGYTIKYSGNGYRLTYASVKGAGHSPQEYKRRECFDMFDRWIHYYPI
;
A
#
# COMPACT_ATOMS: atom_id res chain seq x y z
N MET A 1 28.01 82.56 35.97
CA MET A 1 26.59 82.43 35.60
C MET A 1 26.52 82.30 34.08
N SER A 2 26.75 81.10 33.55
CA SER A 2 25.77 79.98 33.38
C SER A 2 24.83 80.28 32.21
N SER A 3 25.14 79.87 30.97
CA SER A 3 24.97 78.51 30.41
C SER A 3 23.54 77.96 30.56
N ASN A 4 22.78 77.90 29.46
CA ASN A 4 21.95 76.76 29.05
C ASN A 4 21.04 77.11 27.87
N SER A 5 21.57 77.00 26.65
CA SER A 5 20.75 76.93 25.42
C SER A 5 21.13 75.76 24.50
N SER A 6 22.03 74.88 24.93
CA SER A 6 22.56 73.78 24.09
C SER A 6 21.95 72.40 24.40
N ILE A 7 20.93 72.31 25.25
CA ILE A 7 20.41 71.02 25.75
C ILE A 7 19.24 70.45 24.91
N CYS A 8 18.56 71.26 24.08
CA CYS A 8 17.40 70.79 23.32
C CYS A 8 17.71 70.06 22.00
N LEU A 9 18.87 70.28 21.37
CA LEU A 9 19.23 69.53 20.15
C LEU A 9 19.85 68.15 20.44
N GLY A 10 20.46 67.96 21.62
CA GLY A 10 21.07 66.69 22.03
C GLY A 10 20.04 65.59 22.32
N CYS A 11 18.91 65.93 22.96
CA CYS A 11 17.88 64.93 23.28
C CYS A 11 17.10 64.42 22.06
N ALA A 12 16.87 65.27 21.05
CA ALA A 12 16.20 64.86 19.82
C ALA A 12 17.07 63.93 18.97
N CYS A 13 18.38 64.21 18.87
CA CYS A 13 19.33 63.31 18.20
C CYS A 13 19.56 62.01 18.99
N LEU A 14 19.53 62.04 20.33
CA LEU A 14 19.66 60.83 21.14
C LEU A 14 18.42 59.93 21.05
N HIS A 15 17.21 60.50 20.91
CA HIS A 15 16.00 59.72 20.63
C HIS A 15 15.95 59.20 19.20
N LEU A 16 16.45 59.94 18.20
CA LEU A 16 16.59 59.44 16.84
C LEU A 16 17.67 58.35 16.74
N LEU A 17 18.78 58.48 17.47
CA LEU A 17 19.80 57.42 17.59
C LEU A 17 19.32 56.23 18.42
N LEU A 18 18.51 56.41 19.46
CA LEU A 18 17.88 55.28 20.19
C LEU A 18 16.85 54.55 19.31
N LEU A 19 16.09 55.28 18.46
CA LEU A 19 15.18 54.69 17.47
C LEU A 19 15.93 54.00 16.33
N LEU A 20 17.13 54.48 15.96
CA LEU A 20 18.02 53.82 14.99
C LEU A 20 18.81 52.65 15.59
N LEU A 21 19.05 52.63 16.90
CA LEU A 21 19.61 51.50 17.67
C LEU A 21 18.54 50.47 18.06
N LEU A 22 17.26 50.79 17.87
CA LEU A 22 16.10 49.90 17.95
C LEU A 22 15.63 49.48 16.55
N SER A 23 16.55 49.25 15.61
CA SER A 23 16.28 48.33 14.48
C SER A 23 16.22 46.89 15.04
N GLY A 24 15.27 46.65 15.94
CA GLY A 24 14.95 45.33 16.44
C GLY A 24 14.45 44.48 15.28
N ASN A 25 14.79 43.19 15.31
CA ASN A 25 14.33 42.18 14.36
C ASN A 25 12.82 42.37 14.09
N ALA A 26 12.47 42.81 12.88
CA ALA A 26 11.10 43.16 12.55
C ALA A 26 10.29 41.90 12.27
N VAL A 27 9.45 41.51 13.22
CA VAL A 27 8.39 40.51 13.01
C VAL A 27 7.11 41.26 12.66
N SER A 28 6.49 40.90 11.53
CA SER A 28 5.20 41.45 11.11
C SER A 28 4.19 40.33 10.98
N HIS A 29 3.12 40.36 11.77
CA HIS A 29 2.16 39.26 11.88
C HIS A 29 0.73 39.78 11.95
N ASN A 30 -0.23 38.96 11.51
CA ASN A 30 -1.66 39.27 11.54
C ASN A 30 -2.47 38.01 11.84
N ILE A 31 -3.51 38.16 12.66
CA ILE A 31 -4.48 37.08 12.92
C ILE A 31 -5.47 36.97 11.75
N VAL A 32 -5.58 35.78 11.19
CA VAL A 32 -6.49 35.45 10.11
C VAL A 32 -7.76 34.84 10.70
N LYS A 33 -8.88 35.58 10.64
CA LYS A 33 -10.18 35.09 11.14
C LYS A 33 -10.97 34.30 10.10
N THR A 34 -10.78 34.61 8.82
CA THR A 34 -11.51 34.01 7.70
C THR A 34 -10.57 33.76 6.54
N LEU A 35 -10.70 32.59 5.90
CA LEU A 35 -9.99 32.26 4.67
C LEU A 35 -10.98 32.08 3.51
N PRO A 36 -10.72 32.65 2.33
CA PRO A 36 -11.52 32.33 1.14
C PRO A 36 -11.53 30.82 0.90
N GLY A 37 -12.70 30.25 0.63
CA GLY A 37 -12.88 28.80 0.47
C GLY A 37 -13.31 28.09 1.76
N PHE A 38 -13.14 28.70 2.94
CA PHE A 38 -13.70 28.19 4.20
C PHE A 38 -15.02 28.89 4.53
N SER A 39 -16.01 28.14 5.04
CA SER A 39 -17.32 28.70 5.39
C SER A 39 -17.34 29.24 6.82
N GLY A 40 -17.36 30.56 6.97
CA GLY A 40 -17.40 31.23 8.28
C GLY A 40 -16.02 31.58 8.84
N GLU A 41 -15.98 31.86 10.15
CA GLU A 41 -14.71 32.07 10.87
C GLU A 41 -13.98 30.74 11.07
N LEU A 42 -12.65 30.78 11.08
CA LEU A 42 -11.83 29.61 11.36
C LEU A 42 -12.07 29.12 12.80
N PRO A 43 -12.23 27.80 13.02
CA PRO A 43 -12.45 27.25 14.36
C PRO A 43 -11.17 27.18 15.21
N PHE A 44 -10.04 27.66 14.70
CA PHE A 44 -8.74 27.71 15.34
C PHE A 44 -8.07 29.05 15.06
N LYS A 45 -7.09 29.43 15.88
CA LYS A 45 -6.33 30.66 15.68
C LYS A 45 -5.22 30.43 14.66
N LEU A 46 -5.34 31.09 13.51
CA LEU A 46 -4.31 31.19 12.48
C LEU A 46 -3.67 32.56 12.53
N GLU A 47 -2.35 32.59 12.58
CA GLU A 47 -1.53 33.78 12.38
C GLU A 47 -0.65 33.60 11.14
N THR A 48 -0.50 34.65 10.36
CA THR A 48 0.45 34.68 9.24
C THR A 48 1.33 35.92 9.30
N GLY A 49 2.56 35.80 8.83
CA GLY A 49 3.51 36.89 8.94
C GLY A 49 4.82 36.66 8.24
N TYR A 50 5.70 37.66 8.36
CA TYR A 50 7.08 37.64 7.90
C TYR A 50 8.03 37.83 9.09
N VAL A 51 9.11 37.06 9.07
CA VAL A 51 10.27 37.25 9.95
C VAL A 51 11.49 37.57 9.09
N SER A 52 12.11 38.72 9.34
CA SER A 52 13.34 39.14 8.66
C SER A 52 14.56 38.39 9.20
N VAL A 53 15.40 37.88 8.28
CA VAL A 53 16.70 37.27 8.55
C VAL A 53 17.70 37.82 7.54
N GLY A 54 18.41 38.89 7.91
CA GLY A 54 19.26 39.63 6.98
C GLY A 54 18.44 40.21 5.82
N ASP A 55 18.83 39.89 4.59
CA ASP A 55 18.12 40.31 3.35
C ASP A 55 16.98 39.36 2.94
N VAL A 56 16.61 38.41 3.81
CA VAL A 56 15.57 37.41 3.55
C VAL A 56 14.35 37.65 4.43
N GLU A 57 13.17 37.53 3.85
CA GLU A 57 11.88 37.63 4.52
C GLU A 57 11.17 36.26 4.45
N PHE A 58 11.19 35.53 5.56
CA PHE A 58 10.52 34.22 5.65
C PHE A 58 9.06 34.39 6.03
N PHE A 59 8.18 33.86 5.19
CA PHE A 59 6.75 33.78 5.44
C PHE A 59 6.41 32.54 6.28
N TYR A 60 5.48 32.68 7.23
CA TYR A 60 5.03 31.58 8.06
C TYR A 60 3.52 31.55 8.25
N TYR A 61 3.02 30.37 8.58
CA TYR A 61 1.66 30.10 9.04
C TYR A 61 1.77 29.48 10.42
N PHE A 62 1.29 30.18 11.44
CA PHE A 62 1.27 29.70 12.81
C PHE A 62 -0.15 29.31 13.20
N VAL A 63 -0.32 28.05 13.62
CA VAL A 63 -1.58 27.57 14.20
C VAL A 63 -1.36 27.29 15.67
N GLU A 64 -2.05 28.04 16.51
CA GLU A 64 -2.02 27.84 17.96
C GLU A 64 -2.75 26.54 18.34
N SER A 65 -2.22 25.80 19.32
CA SER A 65 -2.82 24.56 19.77
C SER A 65 -4.28 24.76 20.17
N GLU A 66 -5.15 23.84 19.74
CA GLU A 66 -6.55 23.81 20.17
C GLU A 66 -6.74 23.22 21.58
N GLY A 67 -5.67 22.71 22.19
CA GLY A 67 -5.63 22.20 23.56
C GLY A 67 -5.31 23.29 24.59
N ASN A 68 -4.12 23.22 25.19
CA ASN A 68 -3.60 24.21 26.14
C ASN A 68 -2.37 24.91 25.55
N PRO A 69 -2.52 25.92 24.67
CA PRO A 69 -1.40 26.49 23.93
C PRO A 69 -0.27 27.10 24.77
N GLY A 70 -0.51 27.48 26.03
CA GLY A 70 0.54 27.94 26.95
C GLY A 70 1.40 26.83 27.56
N ALA A 71 1.01 25.56 27.40
CA ALA A 71 1.74 24.39 27.91
C ALA A 71 2.07 23.36 26.83
N ASP A 72 1.24 23.28 25.79
CA ASP A 72 1.40 22.36 24.67
C ASP A 72 2.70 22.65 23.90
N PRO A 73 3.32 21.64 23.28
CA PRO A 73 4.56 21.82 22.55
C PRO A 73 4.45 22.86 21.43
N LEU A 74 5.54 23.60 21.20
CA LEU A 74 5.75 24.41 20.00
C LEU A 74 6.55 23.60 18.98
N LEU A 75 6.02 23.43 17.78
CA LEU A 75 6.64 22.68 16.69
C LEU A 75 6.99 23.60 15.53
N LEU A 76 8.27 23.71 15.18
CA LEU A 76 8.68 24.29 13.90
C LEU A 76 8.67 23.20 12.83
N TYR A 77 7.78 23.32 11.83
CA TYR A 77 7.63 22.33 10.77
C TYR A 77 8.24 22.82 9.44
N ILE A 78 9.25 22.10 8.95
CA ILE A 78 10.01 22.43 7.73
C ILE A 78 9.76 21.36 6.66
N ASN A 79 9.21 21.76 5.52
CA ASN A 79 9.03 20.87 4.38
C ASN A 79 10.31 20.73 3.54
N GLY A 80 10.47 19.58 2.87
CA GLY A 80 11.60 19.29 2.00
C GLY A 80 11.49 19.86 0.57
N GLY A 81 11.90 19.06 -0.42
CA GLY A 81 11.98 19.43 -1.84
C GLY A 81 13.39 19.27 -2.41
N PRO A 82 14.34 20.18 -2.12
CA PRO A 82 14.18 21.44 -1.38
C PRO A 82 13.28 22.45 -2.13
N GLY A 83 12.73 23.43 -1.42
CA GLY A 83 11.95 24.53 -2.01
C GLY A 83 10.43 24.39 -1.93
N CYS A 84 9.91 23.49 -1.10
CA CYS A 84 8.48 23.37 -0.86
C CYS A 84 8.00 24.31 0.26
N SER A 85 6.84 24.91 0.06
CA SER A 85 6.15 25.78 1.01
C SER A 85 5.69 24.99 2.24
N GLY A 86 5.63 25.67 3.40
CA GLY A 86 5.02 25.16 4.63
C GLY A 86 3.52 24.85 4.47
N LEU A 87 2.87 25.38 3.43
CA LEU A 87 1.51 24.97 3.05
C LEU A 87 1.41 23.49 2.68
N ASN A 88 2.51 22.85 2.32
CA ASN A 88 2.52 21.42 2.12
C ASN A 88 2.19 20.67 3.41
N GLY A 89 2.89 21.00 4.50
CA GLY A 89 2.59 20.49 5.84
C GLY A 89 1.19 20.88 6.31
N PHE A 90 0.78 22.12 6.02
CA PHE A 90 -0.50 22.67 6.45
C PHE A 90 -1.72 21.97 5.82
N PHE A 91 -1.70 21.69 4.50
CA PHE A 91 -2.88 21.16 3.79
C PHE A 91 -2.89 19.65 3.58
N TYR A 92 -1.72 19.01 3.50
CA TYR A 92 -1.61 17.63 3.02
C TYR A 92 -0.98 16.66 4.02
N GLN A 93 -0.52 17.16 5.17
CA GLN A 93 0.17 16.33 6.16
C GLN A 93 -0.50 16.48 7.53
N ILE A 94 -0.19 17.53 8.28
CA ILE A 94 -0.47 17.58 9.72
C ILE A 94 -1.34 18.77 10.15
N GLY A 95 -1.64 19.70 9.24
CA GLY A 95 -2.39 20.92 9.54
C GLY A 95 -3.91 20.77 9.60
N PRO A 96 -4.62 21.84 9.99
CA PRO A 96 -6.04 21.80 10.37
C PRO A 96 -7.02 21.90 9.19
N LEU A 97 -6.52 22.09 7.96
CA LEU A 97 -7.37 22.26 6.78
C LEU A 97 -6.94 21.33 5.66
N ALA A 98 -7.88 20.91 4.82
CA ALA A 98 -7.62 20.24 3.55
C ALA A 98 -8.53 20.80 2.45
N PHE A 99 -8.20 20.54 1.19
CA PHE A 99 -9.08 20.89 0.08
C PHE A 99 -10.21 19.87 -0.09
N ASN A 100 -11.42 20.32 -0.42
CA ASN A 100 -12.46 19.44 -0.95
C ASN A 100 -12.10 19.07 -2.40
N ILE A 101 -11.49 17.89 -2.58
CA ILE A 101 -11.03 17.41 -3.89
C ILE A 101 -12.18 16.77 -4.68
N THR A 102 -13.08 16.06 -4.01
CA THR A 102 -14.12 15.24 -4.66
C THR A 102 -15.17 16.07 -5.39
N ASP A 103 -15.51 17.25 -4.88
CA ASP A 103 -16.56 18.11 -5.43
C ASP A 103 -16.01 19.31 -6.22
N TYR A 104 -14.70 19.37 -6.48
CA TYR A 104 -14.11 20.53 -7.12
C TYR A 104 -14.52 20.62 -8.60
N THR A 105 -15.34 21.61 -8.97
CA THR A 105 -15.80 21.85 -10.35
C THR A 105 -15.05 22.96 -11.09
N GLY A 106 -13.96 23.47 -10.51
CA GLY A 106 -13.25 24.67 -10.97
C GLY A 106 -13.60 25.93 -10.16
N GLY A 107 -12.71 26.92 -10.18
CA GLY A 107 -12.90 28.19 -9.46
C GLY A 107 -12.01 28.30 -8.22
N LEU A 108 -12.51 28.94 -7.15
CA LEU A 108 -11.82 29.03 -5.87
C LEU A 108 -12.04 27.71 -5.11
N PRO A 109 -10.97 26.97 -4.74
CA PRO A 109 -11.12 25.71 -4.03
C PRO A 109 -11.79 25.87 -2.66
N GLN A 110 -12.65 24.92 -2.29
CA GLN A 110 -13.28 24.84 -0.97
C GLN A 110 -12.31 24.19 0.03
N LEU A 111 -12.33 24.70 1.27
CA LEU A 111 -11.54 24.22 2.40
C LEU A 111 -12.42 23.47 3.39
N LEU A 112 -11.90 22.35 3.90
CA LEU A 112 -12.52 21.48 4.89
C LEU A 112 -11.69 21.52 6.18
N TYR A 113 -12.37 21.50 7.34
CA TYR A 113 -11.69 21.40 8.64
C TYR A 113 -11.37 19.95 9.00
N MET A 114 -10.11 19.69 9.34
CA MET A 114 -9.59 18.35 9.65
C MET A 114 -9.59 18.10 11.16
N LYS A 115 -10.42 17.16 11.63
CA LYS A 115 -10.59 16.87 13.05
C LYS A 115 -9.39 16.18 13.72
N HIS A 116 -8.51 15.57 12.92
CA HIS A 116 -7.36 14.77 13.37
C HIS A 116 -6.00 15.45 13.12
N ALA A 117 -5.99 16.78 13.00
CA ALA A 117 -4.76 17.56 12.80
C ALA A 117 -3.84 17.52 14.04
N TRP A 118 -2.53 17.63 13.83
CA TRP A 118 -1.56 17.69 14.94
C TRP A 118 -1.71 18.96 15.77
N THR A 119 -2.32 20.01 15.20
CA THR A 119 -2.64 21.26 15.89
C THR A 119 -3.65 21.09 17.03
N ARG A 120 -4.21 19.89 17.21
CA ARG A 120 -5.01 19.51 18.38
C ARG A 120 -4.21 19.43 19.67
N THR A 121 -2.91 19.16 19.58
CA THR A 121 -2.04 18.91 20.74
C THR A 121 -0.73 19.69 20.72
N ALA A 122 -0.47 20.48 19.67
CA ALA A 122 0.74 21.27 19.53
C ALA A 122 0.43 22.58 18.81
N SER A 123 1.15 23.64 19.17
CA SER A 123 1.19 24.87 18.38
C SER A 123 2.23 24.71 17.28
N ILE A 124 1.89 24.96 16.02
CA ILE A 124 2.75 24.60 14.87
C ILE A 124 3.05 25.84 14.02
N ILE A 125 4.34 26.07 13.77
CA ILE A 125 4.85 27.05 12.81
C ILE A 125 5.19 26.32 11.52
N PHE A 126 4.39 26.50 10.48
CA PHE A 126 4.72 26.07 9.13
C PHE A 126 5.49 27.18 8.43
N ILE A 127 6.73 26.92 8.02
CA ILE A 127 7.59 27.92 7.38
C ILE A 127 7.71 27.70 5.88
N ASP A 128 7.61 28.77 5.11
CA ASP A 128 8.00 28.78 3.70
C ASP A 128 9.51 28.93 3.60
N ALA A 129 10.24 27.82 3.46
CA ALA A 129 11.69 27.85 3.39
C ALA A 129 12.26 26.74 2.47
N PRO A 130 13.44 26.91 1.86
CA PRO A 130 14.34 28.08 1.89
C PRO A 130 13.78 29.32 1.17
N VAL A 131 14.55 30.41 1.17
CA VAL A 131 14.19 31.66 0.47
C VAL A 131 13.72 31.40 -0.96
N GLY A 132 12.58 31.99 -1.34
CA GLY A 132 11.93 31.75 -2.64
C GLY A 132 10.95 30.56 -2.67
N ALA A 133 10.86 29.76 -1.60
CA ALA A 133 9.75 28.84 -1.39
C ALA A 133 8.49 29.61 -0.98
N GLY A 134 7.34 29.18 -1.48
CA GLY A 134 6.03 29.75 -1.14
C GLY A 134 5.97 31.28 -1.27
N PHE A 135 5.64 31.97 -0.17
CA PHE A 135 5.59 33.43 -0.11
C PHE A 135 6.85 34.11 0.45
N SER A 136 7.89 33.34 0.77
CA SER A 136 9.19 33.86 1.22
C SER A 136 9.98 34.46 0.07
N TYR A 137 10.68 35.56 0.33
CA TYR A 137 11.40 36.30 -0.70
C TYR A 137 12.67 36.96 -0.16
N ALA A 138 13.57 37.36 -1.06
CA ALA A 138 14.74 38.15 -0.71
C ALA A 138 14.59 39.60 -1.20
N THR A 139 15.14 40.55 -0.45
CA THR A 139 15.18 41.98 -0.81
C THR A 139 16.29 42.29 -1.83
N THR A 140 17.30 41.42 -1.92
CA THR A 140 18.39 41.50 -2.90
C THR A 140 18.48 40.23 -3.75
N THR A 141 18.87 40.36 -5.03
CA THR A 141 18.95 39.21 -5.94
C THR A 141 19.95 38.15 -5.47
N SER A 142 21.07 38.57 -4.88
CA SER A 142 22.11 37.67 -4.35
C SER A 142 21.64 36.83 -3.17
N ALA A 143 20.68 37.33 -2.37
CA ALA A 143 20.16 36.64 -1.20
C ALA A 143 19.17 35.50 -1.55
N TYR A 144 18.85 35.28 -2.83
CA TYR A 144 18.14 34.08 -3.28
C TYR A 144 19.05 32.84 -3.39
N ALA A 145 20.38 33.03 -3.44
CA ALA A 145 21.32 31.92 -3.41
C ALA A 145 21.32 31.28 -2.02
N SER A 146 21.05 29.98 -1.95
CA SER A 146 20.94 29.24 -0.69
C SER A 146 21.69 27.90 -0.75
N THR A 147 22.03 27.37 0.42
CA THR A 147 22.68 26.07 0.63
C THR A 147 22.08 25.35 1.84
N ASP A 148 22.41 24.08 2.07
CA ASP A 148 21.90 23.34 3.23
C ASP A 148 22.39 23.97 4.54
N THR A 149 23.67 24.36 4.59
CA THR A 149 24.26 25.04 5.75
C THR A 149 23.67 26.45 5.97
N LEU A 150 23.52 27.24 4.91
CA LEU A 150 22.96 28.59 5.00
C LEU A 150 21.48 28.57 5.40
N MET A 151 20.68 27.67 4.81
CA MET A 151 19.27 27.49 5.17
C MET A 151 19.13 27.09 6.65
N THR A 152 19.98 26.21 7.15
CA THR A 152 19.97 25.82 8.57
C THR A 152 20.27 27.01 9.49
N ALA A 153 21.29 27.81 9.17
CA ALA A 153 21.63 29.02 9.95
C ALA A 153 20.51 30.08 9.91
N GLN A 154 19.85 30.20 8.75
CA GLN A 154 18.69 31.07 8.57
C GLN A 154 17.47 30.58 9.35
N ALA A 155 17.21 29.28 9.40
CA ALA A 155 16.13 28.69 10.19
C ALA A 155 16.35 28.90 11.71
N TYR A 156 17.59 28.76 12.18
CA TYR A 156 17.96 29.09 13.57
C TYR A 156 17.68 30.57 13.88
N SER A 157 18.11 31.47 12.99
CA SER A 157 17.87 32.92 13.14
C SER A 157 16.38 33.27 13.10
N PHE A 158 15.63 32.66 12.18
CA PHE A 158 14.18 32.79 12.08
C PHE A 158 13.50 32.42 13.40
N MET A 159 13.83 31.25 13.94
CA MET A 159 13.23 30.75 15.18
C MET A 159 13.50 31.69 16.35
N LYS A 160 14.74 32.17 16.53
CA LYS A 160 15.07 33.13 17.59
C LYS A 160 14.32 34.46 17.44
N ASN A 161 14.24 34.97 16.21
CA ASN A 161 13.51 36.20 15.92
C ASN A 161 12.01 36.03 16.15
N TRP A 162 11.45 34.88 15.79
CA TRP A 162 10.05 34.55 16.04
C TRP A 162 9.73 34.44 17.53
N LEU A 163 10.54 33.72 18.32
CA LEU A 163 10.37 33.57 19.77
C LEU A 163 10.48 34.93 20.50
N SER A 164 11.38 35.80 20.04
CA SER A 164 11.50 37.16 20.57
C SER A 164 10.23 37.99 20.35
N GLY A 165 9.53 37.76 19.23
CA GLY A 165 8.23 38.37 18.94
C GLY A 165 7.04 37.69 19.64
N HIS A 166 7.23 36.48 20.17
CA HIS A 166 6.19 35.63 20.77
C HIS A 166 6.61 35.10 22.14
N PRO A 167 6.82 35.99 23.13
CA PRO A 167 7.39 35.63 24.42
C PRO A 167 6.57 34.58 25.19
N ASP A 168 5.26 34.50 24.94
CA ASP A 168 4.35 33.53 25.56
C ASP A 168 4.72 32.08 25.25
N PHE A 169 5.48 31.82 24.17
CA PHE A 169 5.92 30.48 23.78
C PHE A 169 7.34 30.12 24.23
N MET A 170 8.08 31.03 24.89
CA MET A 170 9.51 30.81 25.23
C MET A 170 9.74 29.60 26.13
N THR A 171 8.78 29.30 27.00
CA THR A 171 8.88 28.18 27.96
C THR A 171 8.32 26.87 27.42
N ASN A 172 7.59 26.90 26.30
CA ASN A 172 6.95 25.70 25.75
C ASN A 172 8.00 24.65 25.37
N PRO A 173 7.72 23.35 25.55
CA PRO A 173 8.54 22.30 24.97
C PRO A 173 8.69 22.52 23.47
N PHE A 174 9.92 22.70 22.98
CA PHE A 174 10.17 22.99 21.58
C PHE A 174 10.58 21.72 20.82
N PHE A 175 9.96 21.49 19.67
CA PHE A 175 10.27 20.41 18.76
C PHE A 175 10.49 20.94 17.34
N ILE A 176 11.28 20.20 16.56
CA ILE A 176 11.43 20.43 15.13
C ILE A 176 10.77 19.27 14.38
N GLY A 177 9.89 19.57 13.44
CA GLY A 177 9.23 18.59 12.58
C GLY A 177 9.71 18.75 11.14
N SER A 178 9.90 17.65 10.41
CA SER A 178 10.16 17.75 8.97
C SER A 178 9.71 16.54 8.17
N ASP A 179 9.81 16.69 6.85
CA ASP A 179 9.50 15.68 5.86
C ASP A 179 10.50 15.74 4.68
N SER A 180 10.87 14.58 4.13
CA SER A 180 11.68 14.45 2.92
C SER A 180 13.06 15.11 3.04
N TYR A 181 13.46 15.95 2.08
CA TYR A 181 14.77 16.60 2.01
C TYR A 181 15.14 17.40 3.29
N ALA A 182 14.13 17.86 4.05
CA ALA A 182 14.36 18.58 5.29
C ALA A 182 14.91 17.68 6.42
N GLY A 183 15.03 16.37 6.21
CA GLY A 183 15.86 15.48 7.03
C GLY A 183 17.33 15.90 7.13
N ILE A 184 17.85 16.66 6.15
CA ILE A 184 19.19 17.26 6.21
C ILE A 184 19.24 18.41 7.24
N TYR A 185 18.23 19.29 7.22
CA TYR A 185 18.24 20.52 8.02
C TYR A 185 18.05 20.25 9.51
N VAL A 186 17.16 19.34 9.86
CA VAL A 186 16.72 19.14 11.25
C VAL A 186 17.84 18.74 12.22
N PRO A 187 18.66 17.71 11.97
CA PRO A 187 19.74 17.35 12.89
C PRO A 187 20.79 18.46 12.99
N MET A 188 21.08 19.17 11.89
CA MET A 188 21.98 20.32 11.91
C MET A 188 21.40 21.45 12.76
N LEU A 189 20.12 21.78 12.59
CA LEU A 189 19.41 22.80 13.36
C LEU A 189 19.34 22.46 14.84
N ALA A 190 19.01 21.22 15.19
CA ALA A 190 18.97 20.76 16.58
C ALA A 190 20.34 20.90 17.25
N GLN A 191 21.42 20.54 16.55
CA GLN A 191 22.77 20.74 17.05
C GLN A 191 23.10 22.23 17.23
N THR A 192 22.78 23.09 16.25
CA THR A 192 22.98 24.55 16.35
C THR A 192 22.21 25.17 17.51
N ILE A 193 21.00 24.69 17.81
CA ILE A 193 20.22 25.16 18.97
C ILE A 193 20.91 24.81 20.29
N ILE A 194 21.41 23.57 20.43
CA ILE A 194 22.13 23.15 21.64
C ILE A 194 23.39 24.00 21.82
N GLU A 195 24.19 24.15 20.77
CA GLU A 195 25.42 24.95 20.80
C GLU A 195 25.13 26.41 21.13
N GLY A 196 24.07 27.00 20.57
CA GLY A 196 23.63 28.36 20.87
C GLY A 196 23.16 28.53 22.32
N ASN A 197 22.40 27.56 22.84
CA ASN A 197 21.99 27.55 24.24
C ASN A 197 23.20 27.47 25.18
N GLU A 198 24.15 26.57 24.91
CA GLU A 198 25.40 26.41 25.66
C GLU A 198 26.29 27.66 25.60
N ALA A 199 26.29 28.36 24.47
CA ALA A 199 26.98 29.64 24.30
C ALA A 199 26.29 30.82 25.03
N GLY A 200 25.12 30.59 25.64
CA GLY A 200 24.35 31.62 26.33
C GLY A 200 23.67 32.61 25.39
N GLU A 201 23.36 32.20 24.16
CA GLU A 201 22.60 33.03 23.23
C GLU A 201 21.14 33.16 23.66
N GLU A 202 20.57 34.36 23.51
CA GLU A 202 19.14 34.61 23.78
C GLU A 202 18.32 34.76 22.48
N PRO A 203 17.01 34.44 22.49
CA PRO A 203 16.32 33.72 23.56
C PRO A 203 16.76 32.24 23.64
N GLN A 204 16.93 31.73 24.85
CA GLN A 204 17.17 30.30 25.08
C GLN A 204 15.99 29.45 24.60
N VAL A 205 16.27 28.32 23.94
CA VAL A 205 15.24 27.45 23.36
C VAL A 205 15.09 26.18 24.16
N ASN A 206 13.88 25.89 24.63
CA ASN A 206 13.56 24.67 25.38
C ASN A 206 13.43 23.43 24.48
N LEU A 207 14.47 23.12 23.70
CA LEU A 207 14.50 21.99 22.76
C LEU A 207 14.32 20.66 23.51
N LYS A 208 13.28 19.91 23.16
CA LYS A 208 13.00 18.57 23.71
C LYS A 208 13.23 17.46 22.70
N GLY A 209 13.18 17.75 21.41
CA GLY A 209 13.27 16.70 20.40
C GLY A 209 13.01 17.14 18.98
N TYR A 210 12.97 16.16 18.08
CA TYR A 210 12.57 16.37 16.69
C TYR A 210 11.87 15.13 16.11
N SER A 211 11.01 15.34 15.12
CA SER A 211 10.28 14.31 14.39
C SER A 211 10.51 14.48 12.90
N ILE A 212 10.96 13.42 12.22
CA ILE A 212 11.32 13.46 10.80
C ILE A 212 10.64 12.32 10.04
N GLY A 213 9.83 12.69 9.03
CA GLY A 213 9.11 11.77 8.16
C GLY A 213 9.85 11.54 6.84
N CYS A 214 9.99 10.28 6.42
CA CYS A 214 10.76 9.86 5.23
C CYS A 214 12.04 10.69 5.03
N PRO A 215 12.96 10.75 6.02
CA PRO A 215 14.01 11.76 6.03
C PRO A 215 15.16 11.45 5.08
N HIS A 216 15.53 12.43 4.25
CA HIS A 216 16.80 12.38 3.53
C HIS A 216 17.94 12.67 4.49
N THR A 217 18.84 11.72 4.72
CA THR A 217 19.98 11.83 5.64
C THR A 217 21.32 11.48 4.99
N TYR A 218 21.34 10.55 4.04
CA TYR A 218 22.55 10.13 3.34
C TYR A 218 22.28 9.68 1.90
N THR A 219 22.56 10.56 0.93
CA THR A 219 22.25 10.36 -0.49
C THR A 219 22.76 9.07 -1.09
N THR A 220 24.04 8.73 -0.83
CA THR A 220 24.66 7.55 -1.45
C THR A 220 24.03 6.27 -0.92
N LEU A 221 23.73 6.20 0.37
CA LEU A 221 23.06 5.06 0.98
C LEU A 221 21.66 4.89 0.41
N GLU A 222 20.85 5.95 0.48
CA GLU A 222 19.44 5.92 0.05
C GLU A 222 19.27 5.69 -1.44
N SER A 223 20.19 6.21 -2.27
CA SER A 223 20.15 5.96 -3.72
C SER A 223 20.43 4.49 -4.05
N ASN A 224 21.34 3.86 -3.31
CA ASN A 224 21.64 2.44 -3.48
C ASN A 224 20.52 1.52 -2.98
N THR A 225 19.82 1.91 -1.91
CA THR A 225 18.76 1.08 -1.34
C THR A 225 17.52 1.01 -2.21
N LYS A 226 17.28 1.96 -3.12
CA LYS A 226 16.13 1.94 -4.07
C LYS A 226 16.02 0.65 -4.88
N ILE A 227 17.14 0.09 -5.34
CA ILE A 227 17.13 -1.15 -6.13
C ILE A 227 16.76 -2.36 -5.25
N THR A 228 17.28 -2.41 -4.03
CA THR A 228 16.90 -3.43 -3.04
C THR A 228 15.44 -3.29 -2.63
N PHE A 229 14.96 -2.06 -2.44
CA PHE A 229 13.55 -1.78 -2.15
C PHE A 229 12.65 -2.24 -3.30
N ALA A 230 12.98 -1.90 -4.55
CA ALA A 230 12.20 -2.32 -5.71
C ALA A 230 12.16 -3.85 -5.87
N HIS A 231 13.23 -4.54 -5.52
CA HIS A 231 13.26 -6.01 -5.45
C HIS A 231 12.40 -6.57 -4.32
N ARG A 232 12.49 -5.97 -3.12
CA ARG A 232 11.66 -6.32 -1.96
C ARG A 232 10.17 -6.19 -2.28
N MET A 233 9.77 -5.09 -2.91
CA MET A 233 8.38 -4.81 -3.31
C MET A 233 7.92 -5.53 -4.60
N ALA A 234 8.65 -6.57 -5.03
CA ALA A 234 8.36 -7.37 -6.23
C ALA A 234 8.22 -6.57 -7.55
N LEU A 235 8.80 -5.37 -7.64
CA LEU A 235 8.85 -4.55 -8.86
C LEU A 235 9.95 -5.03 -9.82
N VAL A 236 10.97 -5.70 -9.28
CA VAL A 236 12.13 -6.25 -10.00
C VAL A 236 12.22 -7.75 -9.71
N SER A 237 12.44 -8.56 -10.75
CA SER A 237 12.60 -10.01 -10.59
C SER A 237 13.89 -10.39 -9.85
N ASP A 238 13.90 -11.54 -9.19
CA ASP A 238 15.10 -12.07 -8.51
C ASP A 238 16.30 -12.15 -9.48
N GLY A 239 16.08 -12.65 -10.70
CA GLY A 239 17.13 -12.77 -11.70
C GLY A 239 17.74 -11.42 -12.10
N LEU A 240 16.89 -10.41 -12.32
CA LEU A 240 17.35 -9.07 -12.67
C LEU A 240 18.06 -8.38 -11.49
N TYR A 241 17.53 -8.52 -10.27
CA TYR A 241 18.18 -7.99 -9.07
C TYR A 241 19.56 -8.60 -8.83
N TRP A 242 19.69 -9.93 -8.89
CA TRP A 242 20.98 -10.60 -8.66
C TRP A 242 21.98 -10.36 -9.79
N SER A 243 21.51 -10.17 -11.03
CA SER A 243 22.34 -9.70 -12.14
C SER A 243 22.90 -8.32 -11.82
N ALA A 244 22.03 -7.33 -11.55
CA ALA A 244 22.41 -5.96 -11.24
C ALA A 244 23.37 -5.89 -10.03
N LYS A 245 23.06 -6.61 -8.95
CA LYS A 245 23.90 -6.63 -7.74
C LYS A 245 25.30 -7.15 -8.02
N ARG A 246 25.45 -8.15 -8.90
CA ARG A 246 26.73 -8.73 -9.27
C ARG A 246 27.48 -7.85 -10.27
N SER A 247 26.80 -7.41 -11.33
CA SER A 247 27.38 -6.60 -12.41
C SER A 247 27.80 -5.22 -11.92
N CYS A 248 27.01 -4.60 -11.04
CA CYS A 248 27.26 -3.28 -10.46
C CYS A 248 28.03 -3.30 -9.12
N ASN A 249 28.47 -4.48 -8.64
CA ASN A 249 29.17 -4.65 -7.37
C ASN A 249 28.43 -4.03 -6.15
N GLY A 250 27.09 -4.10 -6.17
CA GLY A 250 26.23 -3.53 -5.13
C GLY A 250 26.16 -2.01 -5.07
N SER A 251 26.80 -1.28 -6.00
CA SER A 251 26.70 0.18 -6.12
C SER A 251 26.01 0.54 -7.44
N TYR A 252 24.83 1.16 -7.34
CA TYR A 252 23.96 1.51 -8.47
C TYR A 252 24.02 3.00 -8.83
N VAL A 253 24.87 3.76 -8.15
CA VAL A 253 25.09 5.19 -8.34
C VAL A 253 26.46 5.39 -8.97
N ASP A 254 26.57 6.36 -9.89
CA ASP A 254 27.82 6.72 -10.58
C ASP A 254 28.58 5.52 -11.19
N VAL A 255 27.82 4.60 -11.80
CA VAL A 255 28.37 3.37 -12.38
C VAL A 255 29.27 3.64 -13.58
N ASP A 256 30.29 2.79 -13.78
CA ASP A 256 31.15 2.86 -14.96
C ASP A 256 30.32 2.63 -16.23
N ALA A 257 30.20 3.65 -17.08
CA ALA A 257 29.45 3.58 -18.33
C ALA A 257 29.98 2.51 -19.31
N ASN A 258 31.21 2.01 -19.11
CA ASN A 258 31.77 0.91 -19.91
C ASN A 258 31.36 -0.47 -19.40
N ASN A 259 30.76 -0.58 -18.21
CA ASN A 259 30.22 -1.82 -17.69
C ASN A 259 28.83 -2.08 -18.30
N THR A 260 28.83 -2.56 -19.54
CA THR A 260 27.61 -2.77 -20.35
C THR A 260 26.54 -3.57 -19.61
N GLN A 261 26.94 -4.65 -18.91
CA GLN A 261 25.97 -5.49 -18.19
C GLN A 261 25.28 -4.74 -17.05
N CYS A 262 26.04 -3.96 -16.25
CA CYS A 262 25.44 -3.15 -15.20
C CYS A 262 24.50 -2.08 -15.76
N VAL A 263 24.90 -1.41 -16.85
CA VAL A 263 24.06 -0.40 -17.51
C VAL A 263 22.76 -1.03 -18.05
N GLU A 264 22.84 -2.16 -18.74
CA GLU A 264 21.67 -2.88 -19.25
C GLU A 264 20.74 -3.36 -18.12
N ASP A 265 21.29 -3.88 -17.02
CA ASP A 265 20.52 -4.30 -15.85
C ASP A 265 19.78 -3.10 -15.22
N LEU A 266 20.45 -1.95 -15.07
CA LEU A 266 19.85 -0.73 -14.52
C LEU A 266 18.80 -0.12 -15.47
N GLU A 267 19.02 -0.17 -16.78
CA GLU A 267 18.00 0.22 -17.77
C GLU A 267 16.76 -0.66 -17.69
N ALA A 268 16.93 -1.98 -17.55
CA ALA A 268 15.81 -2.90 -17.38
C ALA A 268 15.04 -2.64 -16.08
N ILE A 269 15.72 -2.34 -14.98
CA ILE A 269 15.09 -1.96 -13.70
C ILE A 269 14.33 -0.64 -13.84
N SER A 270 14.91 0.34 -14.54
CA SER A 270 14.25 1.62 -14.83
C SER A 270 12.97 1.42 -15.64
N LEU A 271 12.99 0.57 -16.66
CA LEU A 271 11.80 0.24 -17.45
C LEU A 271 10.70 -0.42 -16.60
N CYS A 272 11.07 -1.22 -15.60
CA CYS A 272 10.12 -1.83 -14.66
C CYS A 272 9.47 -0.83 -13.71
N THR A 273 10.11 0.31 -13.45
CA THR A 273 9.71 1.27 -12.38
C THR A 273 9.31 2.66 -12.89
N GLN A 274 9.54 2.99 -14.16
CA GLN A 274 9.33 4.35 -14.69
C GLN A 274 7.86 4.84 -14.72
N GLN A 275 6.87 3.94 -14.67
CA GLN A 275 5.44 4.30 -14.74
C GLN A 275 4.70 4.28 -13.39
N ILE A 276 5.40 3.94 -12.30
CA ILE A 276 4.87 4.07 -10.93
C ILE A 276 5.34 5.37 -10.30
N SER A 277 4.56 5.91 -9.37
CA SER A 277 5.01 7.03 -8.54
C SER A 277 6.10 6.55 -7.60
N SER A 278 7.27 7.21 -7.62
CA SER A 278 8.31 6.91 -6.65
C SER A 278 7.94 7.33 -5.23
N GLN A 279 7.00 8.28 -5.04
CA GLN A 279 6.52 8.69 -3.72
C GLN A 279 5.53 7.69 -3.11
N HIS A 280 4.91 6.86 -3.95
CA HIS A 280 4.00 5.80 -3.52
C HIS A 280 3.87 4.77 -4.66
N ILE A 281 4.58 3.65 -4.58
CA ILE A 281 4.69 2.70 -5.69
C ILE A 281 3.38 2.04 -6.14
N LEU A 282 2.30 2.19 -5.35
CA LEU A 282 0.97 1.72 -5.72
C LEU A 282 0.23 2.71 -6.64
N GLU A 283 0.73 3.94 -6.76
CA GLU A 283 0.10 5.02 -7.51
C GLU A 283 0.72 5.23 -8.90
N PRO A 284 -0.05 5.82 -9.84
CA PRO A 284 0.46 6.25 -11.14
C PRO A 284 1.59 7.26 -11.06
N ASN A 285 2.57 7.17 -11.98
CA ASN A 285 3.49 8.28 -12.20
C ASN A 285 2.77 9.45 -12.88
N CYS A 286 2.89 10.64 -12.32
CA CYS A 286 2.14 11.82 -12.76
C CYS A 286 3.00 13.07 -12.86
N ALA A 287 2.58 13.97 -13.76
CA ALA A 287 3.22 15.26 -13.95
C ALA A 287 3.31 16.05 -12.63
N PHE A 288 4.52 16.54 -12.36
CA PHE A 288 4.80 17.42 -11.23
C PHE A 288 4.70 18.90 -11.67
N LEU A 289 3.90 19.69 -10.95
CA LEU A 289 3.75 21.11 -11.23
C LEU A 289 4.84 21.91 -10.52
N SER A 290 5.66 22.61 -11.30
CA SER A 290 6.70 23.53 -10.80
C SER A 290 7.08 24.53 -11.91
N PRO A 291 7.74 25.67 -11.58
CA PRO A 291 8.31 26.55 -12.60
C PRO A 291 9.29 25.79 -13.51
N LYS A 292 9.35 26.17 -14.79
CA LYS A 292 10.33 25.60 -15.73
C LYS A 292 11.74 26.11 -15.36
N PRO A 293 12.76 25.23 -15.29
CA PRO A 293 14.14 25.66 -15.12
C PRO A 293 14.63 26.50 -16.31
N ASN A 294 15.60 27.39 -16.08
CA ASN A 294 16.28 28.13 -17.16
C ASN A 294 17.16 27.18 -17.99
N GLU A 295 16.89 27.10 -19.30
CA GLU A 295 17.49 26.15 -20.27
C GLU A 295 19.04 26.14 -20.33
N ALA A 296 19.72 27.16 -19.79
CA ALA A 296 21.18 27.29 -19.85
C ALA A 296 21.95 26.46 -18.79
N ARG A 297 21.31 26.03 -17.69
CA ARG A 297 21.98 25.34 -16.56
C ARG A 297 21.88 23.81 -16.63
N ASP A 298 21.05 23.27 -17.51
CA ASP A 298 20.53 21.89 -17.43
C ASP A 298 21.34 20.80 -18.13
N ARG A 299 22.51 21.08 -18.72
CA ARG A 299 23.30 20.01 -19.37
C ARG A 299 23.94 18.99 -18.42
N ARG A 300 23.97 19.22 -17.10
CA ARG A 300 24.54 18.26 -16.13
C ARG A 300 23.52 17.54 -15.24
N ILE A 301 22.26 18.00 -15.19
CA ILE A 301 21.22 17.39 -14.34
C ILE A 301 20.25 16.51 -15.17
N LEU A 302 20.25 16.68 -16.50
CA LEU A 302 19.33 15.99 -17.41
C LEU A 302 19.63 14.50 -17.68
N GLU A 303 20.79 13.96 -17.28
CA GLU A 303 21.08 12.53 -17.50
C GLU A 303 20.41 11.61 -16.46
N ALA A 304 20.02 12.12 -15.28
CA ALA A 304 19.31 11.35 -14.25
C ALA A 304 17.77 11.42 -14.34
N LYS A 305 17.21 12.21 -15.28
CA LYS A 305 15.75 12.45 -15.41
C LYS A 305 15.20 12.17 -16.82
N LYS A 306 15.70 11.15 -17.51
CA LYS A 306 14.99 10.56 -18.67
C LYS A 306 13.76 9.77 -18.18
N GLY A 307 12.72 10.49 -17.76
CA GLY A 307 11.41 9.93 -17.38
C GLY A 307 10.23 10.88 -17.61
N ASN A 308 10.46 12.20 -17.66
CA ASN A 308 9.38 13.18 -17.79
C ASN A 308 9.20 13.73 -19.23
N SER A 309 9.15 12.84 -20.23
CA SER A 309 8.87 13.24 -21.61
C SER A 309 7.54 12.65 -22.08
N ARG A 310 6.51 13.52 -22.15
CA ARG A 310 5.15 13.35 -22.72
C ARG A 310 3.98 13.09 -21.75
N ILE A 311 3.86 13.88 -20.67
CA ILE A 311 2.56 14.04 -20.00
C ILE A 311 2.04 15.44 -20.33
N SER A 312 0.86 15.51 -20.95
CA SER A 312 0.19 16.77 -21.32
C SER A 312 -0.10 17.62 -20.09
N SER A 313 -0.32 18.93 -20.30
CA SER A 313 -0.79 19.83 -19.24
C SER A 313 -2.03 19.24 -18.53
N PRO A 314 -2.14 19.41 -17.19
CA PRO A 314 -3.26 18.89 -16.41
C PRO A 314 -4.60 19.21 -17.05
N LYS A 315 -5.45 18.19 -17.29
CA LYS A 315 -6.86 18.41 -17.58
C LYS A 315 -7.64 18.29 -16.28
N PHE A 316 -8.74 19.03 -16.19
CA PHE A 316 -9.66 19.01 -15.04
C PHE A 316 -10.20 17.59 -14.70
N ARG A 317 -10.08 16.61 -15.60
CA ARG A 317 -10.50 15.21 -15.40
C ARG A 317 -9.38 14.29 -14.84
N ASP A 318 -8.19 14.81 -14.55
CA ASP A 318 -7.04 14.00 -14.12
C ASP A 318 -6.94 13.84 -12.58
N LEU A 319 -8.00 14.16 -11.83
CA LEU A 319 -8.06 14.08 -10.36
C LEU A 319 -7.86 12.66 -9.78
N TRP A 320 -7.85 11.63 -10.62
CA TRP A 320 -7.48 10.25 -10.24
C TRP A 320 -6.01 10.12 -9.82
N CYS A 321 -5.19 11.14 -10.04
CA CYS A 321 -3.79 11.14 -9.64
C CYS A 321 -3.47 12.14 -8.53
N ARG A 322 -2.75 11.68 -7.50
CA ARG A 322 -2.40 12.43 -6.27
C ARG A 322 -1.69 13.76 -6.54
N ASN A 323 -0.81 13.84 -7.54
CA ASN A 323 -0.12 15.09 -7.86
C ASN A 323 -1.07 16.22 -8.30
N PHE A 324 -2.26 15.89 -8.81
CA PHE A 324 -3.27 16.89 -9.14
C PHE A 324 -4.04 17.41 -7.92
N ASN A 325 -4.07 16.68 -6.82
CA ASN A 325 -4.64 17.20 -5.56
C ASN A 325 -3.84 18.43 -5.10
N TYR A 326 -2.52 18.42 -5.31
CA TYR A 326 -1.65 19.53 -4.98
C TYR A 326 -1.91 20.80 -5.81
N LEU A 327 -2.48 20.68 -7.01
CA LEU A 327 -2.84 21.82 -7.86
C LEU A 327 -3.81 22.77 -7.16
N LEU A 328 -4.67 22.25 -6.26
CA LEU A 328 -5.63 23.09 -5.54
C LEU A 328 -4.92 24.12 -4.66
N SER A 329 -3.80 23.77 -4.04
CA SER A 329 -2.98 24.77 -3.32
C SER A 329 -2.40 25.84 -4.23
N ASP A 330 -1.91 25.48 -5.43
CA ASP A 330 -1.41 26.46 -6.40
C ASP A 330 -2.52 27.38 -6.92
N ILE A 331 -3.71 26.84 -7.18
CA ILE A 331 -4.87 27.62 -7.61
C ILE A 331 -5.28 28.59 -6.49
N TRP A 332 -5.51 28.06 -5.28
CA TRP A 332 -6.02 28.80 -4.13
C TRP A 332 -5.10 29.96 -3.74
N THR A 333 -3.81 29.71 -3.56
CA THR A 333 -2.81 30.73 -3.16
C THR A 333 -2.61 31.85 -4.17
N ASN A 334 -2.94 31.63 -5.45
CA ASN A 334 -2.81 32.64 -6.49
C ASN A 334 -4.06 33.55 -6.62
N TYR A 335 -5.14 33.29 -5.86
CA TYR A 335 -6.23 34.27 -5.73
C TYR A 335 -5.78 35.49 -4.91
N LYS A 336 -6.08 36.69 -5.43
CA LYS A 336 -5.75 37.95 -4.72
C LYS A 336 -6.48 38.11 -3.39
N SER A 337 -7.70 37.59 -3.29
CA SER A 337 -8.44 37.54 -2.02
C SER A 337 -7.75 36.65 -0.99
N VAL A 338 -7.16 35.53 -1.41
CA VAL A 338 -6.40 34.63 -0.54
C VAL A 338 -5.11 35.29 -0.07
N GLN A 339 -4.33 35.87 -0.99
CA GLN A 339 -3.11 36.62 -0.64
C GLN A 339 -3.38 37.76 0.34
N ALA A 340 -4.49 38.49 0.14
CA ALA A 340 -4.91 39.54 1.05
C ALA A 340 -5.31 38.99 2.43
N ALA A 341 -6.08 37.89 2.49
CA ALA A 341 -6.47 37.26 3.75
C ALA A 341 -5.28 36.68 4.54
N LEU A 342 -4.26 36.19 3.83
CA LEU A 342 -2.99 35.73 4.40
C LEU A 342 -2.01 36.87 4.69
N HIS A 343 -2.35 38.13 4.39
CA HIS A 343 -1.48 39.29 4.58
C HIS A 343 -0.13 39.19 3.83
N VAL A 344 -0.14 38.56 2.65
CA VAL A 344 1.01 38.50 1.76
C VAL A 344 1.31 39.90 1.22
N ARG A 345 2.57 40.34 1.29
CA ARG A 345 2.98 41.67 0.82
C ARG A 345 2.80 41.78 -0.72
N PRO A 346 2.03 42.76 -1.23
CA PRO A 346 1.79 42.86 -2.67
C PRO A 346 3.08 43.04 -3.48
N GLY A 347 3.22 42.25 -4.54
CA GLY A 347 4.32 42.39 -5.51
C GLY A 347 5.63 41.71 -5.14
N THR A 348 5.75 41.11 -3.96
CA THR A 348 6.97 40.37 -3.54
C THR A 348 7.09 39.03 -4.26
N VAL A 349 5.98 38.32 -4.44
CA VAL A 349 5.91 37.03 -5.13
C VAL A 349 4.93 37.15 -6.30
N LYS A 350 5.43 37.00 -7.52
CA LYS A 350 4.63 37.17 -8.75
C LYS A 350 3.57 36.07 -8.91
N ARG A 351 3.96 34.83 -8.61
CA ARG A 351 3.13 33.64 -8.71
C ARG A 351 3.61 32.63 -7.68
N PHE A 352 2.68 32.12 -6.89
CA PHE A 352 2.96 31.06 -5.91
C PHE A 352 3.07 29.70 -6.62
N PHE A 353 3.99 28.87 -6.13
CA PHE A 353 4.07 27.44 -6.43
C PHE A 353 4.26 26.67 -5.11
N ARG A 354 3.56 25.54 -4.94
CA ARG A 354 3.71 24.68 -3.75
C ARG A 354 5.17 24.28 -3.54
N CYS A 355 5.85 23.90 -4.61
CA CYS A 355 7.29 23.63 -4.60
C CYS A 355 7.96 24.33 -5.77
N ASN A 356 9.01 25.09 -5.48
CA ASN A 356 9.82 25.78 -6.46
C ASN A 356 11.13 25.03 -6.69
N VAL A 357 11.20 24.21 -7.74
CA VAL A 357 12.43 23.46 -8.08
C VAL A 357 13.45 24.29 -8.89
N SER A 358 13.11 25.55 -9.19
CA SER A 358 13.97 26.49 -9.94
C SER A 358 14.74 27.44 -9.02
N LEU A 359 14.78 27.18 -7.71
CA LEU A 359 15.55 27.96 -6.75
C LEU A 359 17.04 27.92 -7.08
N ASP A 360 17.76 29.01 -6.78
CA ASP A 360 19.22 29.01 -6.82
C ASP A 360 19.76 28.35 -5.55
N TYR A 361 19.69 27.02 -5.53
CA TYR A 361 20.01 26.20 -4.38
C TYR A 361 21.21 25.29 -4.67
N THR A 362 22.22 25.30 -3.79
CA THR A 362 23.38 24.42 -3.87
C THR A 362 23.33 23.40 -2.74
N VAL A 363 23.31 22.12 -3.09
CA VAL A 363 23.45 21.03 -2.12
C VAL A 363 24.91 20.94 -1.70
N ASP A 364 25.20 21.24 -0.43
CA ASP A 364 26.54 21.25 0.16
C ASP A 364 26.71 20.23 1.30
N VAL A 365 25.65 19.55 1.71
CA VAL A 365 25.69 18.48 2.72
C VAL A 365 25.10 17.18 2.18
N ASN A 366 25.94 16.14 2.08
CA ASN A 366 25.54 14.84 1.52
C ASN A 366 25.20 13.78 2.59
N ASN A 367 25.61 14.00 3.85
CA ASN A 367 25.48 13.04 4.93
C ASN A 367 25.34 13.77 6.28
N VAL A 368 24.19 13.60 6.94
CA VAL A 368 23.93 14.15 8.29
C VAL A 368 23.88 13.10 9.40
N VAL A 369 24.18 11.84 9.10
CA VAL A 369 24.31 10.77 10.12
C VAL A 369 25.29 11.16 11.24
N PRO A 370 26.44 11.83 10.98
CA PRO A 370 27.30 12.31 12.06
C PRO A 370 26.62 13.30 13.04
N TYR A 371 25.72 14.15 12.54
CA TYR A 371 24.96 15.07 13.40
C TYR A 371 23.98 14.30 14.28
N HIS A 372 23.25 13.32 13.72
CA HIS A 372 22.42 12.42 14.51
C HIS A 372 23.24 11.68 15.58
N LYS A 373 24.43 11.18 15.24
CA LYS A 373 25.34 10.51 16.18
C LYS A 373 25.73 11.43 17.35
N ASN A 374 26.07 12.69 17.08
CA ASN A 374 26.36 13.67 18.13
C ASN A 374 25.15 13.93 19.03
N LEU A 375 23.94 13.96 18.48
CA LEU A 375 22.72 14.24 19.22
C LEU A 375 22.25 13.06 20.10
N THR A 376 22.78 11.85 19.93
CA THR A 376 22.39 10.67 20.71
C THR A 376 22.66 10.80 22.22
N VAL A 377 23.57 11.70 22.61
CA VAL A 377 23.90 11.96 24.02
C VAL A 377 23.21 13.20 24.60
N ALA A 378 22.43 13.92 23.79
CA ALA A 378 21.79 15.18 24.17
C ALA A 378 20.48 15.00 24.96
N GLY A 379 20.01 13.76 25.16
CA GLY A 379 18.75 13.48 25.87
C GLY A 379 17.50 13.96 25.14
N LEU A 380 17.57 14.08 23.80
CA LEU A 380 16.46 14.48 22.94
C LEU A 380 15.52 13.31 22.66
N GLN A 381 14.23 13.62 22.51
CA GLN A 381 13.23 12.70 21.97
C GLN A 381 13.23 12.78 20.43
N VAL A 382 13.49 11.67 19.75
CA VAL A 382 13.61 11.63 18.28
C VAL A 382 12.66 10.60 17.69
N LEU A 383 11.72 11.06 16.86
CA LEU A 383 10.82 10.19 16.11
C LEU A 383 11.25 10.18 14.64
N VAL A 384 11.63 9.01 14.14
CA VAL A 384 11.84 8.77 12.71
C VAL A 384 10.74 7.84 12.22
N PHE A 385 10.02 8.23 11.17
CA PHE A 385 8.97 7.40 10.58
C PHE A 385 9.04 7.47 9.06
N SER A 386 8.65 6.40 8.36
CA SER A 386 8.68 6.33 6.90
C SER A 386 7.43 5.63 6.38
N GLY A 387 6.96 6.02 5.20
CA GLY A 387 5.99 5.24 4.45
C GLY A 387 6.66 3.99 3.86
N ASP A 388 6.09 2.83 4.11
CA ASP A 388 6.59 1.53 3.63
C ASP A 388 6.56 1.39 2.10
N HIS A 389 5.77 2.22 1.40
CA HIS A 389 5.67 2.27 -0.06
C HIS A 389 6.41 3.46 -0.72
N ASP A 390 7.18 4.23 0.04
CA ASP A 390 7.99 5.33 -0.51
C ASP A 390 9.30 4.81 -1.10
N MET A 391 9.51 5.01 -2.40
CA MET A 391 10.75 4.70 -3.12
C MET A 391 11.64 5.93 -3.31
N VAL A 392 11.19 7.15 -2.98
CA VAL A 392 12.03 8.34 -3.00
C VAL A 392 13.09 8.23 -1.92
N ILE A 393 12.67 7.90 -0.69
CA ILE A 393 13.52 7.62 0.47
C ILE A 393 13.02 6.31 1.10
N PRO A 394 13.50 5.16 0.61
CA PRO A 394 13.06 3.85 1.10
C PRO A 394 13.29 3.69 2.61
N HIS A 395 12.29 3.17 3.33
CA HIS A 395 12.38 2.89 4.77
C HIS A 395 13.59 2.01 5.12
N ILE A 396 13.96 1.04 4.26
CA ILE A 396 15.16 0.22 4.45
C ILE A 396 16.47 1.03 4.45
N GLY A 397 16.51 2.16 3.74
CA GLY A 397 17.66 3.08 3.80
C GLY A 397 17.66 3.87 5.10
N VAL A 398 16.46 4.19 5.61
CA VAL A 398 16.28 4.84 6.90
C VAL A 398 16.74 3.94 8.05
N GLU A 399 16.30 2.68 8.04
CA GLU A 399 16.75 1.64 8.97
C GLU A 399 18.27 1.47 8.94
N GLN A 400 18.89 1.38 7.76
CA GLN A 400 20.34 1.19 7.64
C GLN A 400 21.16 2.31 8.29
N TRP A 401 20.77 3.57 8.14
CA TRP A 401 21.51 4.65 8.80
C TRP A 401 21.21 4.71 10.30
N ILE A 402 19.98 4.39 10.74
CA ILE A 402 19.65 4.31 12.17
C ILE A 402 20.50 3.22 12.83
N SER A 403 20.61 2.04 12.22
CA SER A 403 21.46 0.95 12.71
C SER A 403 22.93 1.36 12.80
N SER A 404 23.41 2.25 11.92
CA SER A 404 24.78 2.78 11.96
C SER A 404 25.08 3.74 13.14
N LEU A 405 24.06 4.12 13.91
CA LEU A 405 24.23 4.94 15.12
C LEU A 405 24.69 4.14 16.33
N ASP A 406 24.71 2.80 16.26
CA ASP A 406 25.11 1.91 17.35
C ASP A 406 24.29 2.14 18.65
N LEU A 407 22.98 2.38 18.50
CA LEU A 407 22.07 2.60 19.64
C LEU A 407 21.74 1.27 20.35
N THR A 408 21.54 1.35 21.66
CA THR A 408 20.98 0.24 22.43
C THR A 408 19.48 0.15 22.17
N VAL A 409 18.94 -1.04 21.87
CA VAL A 409 17.50 -1.28 21.68
C VAL A 409 16.83 -1.48 23.05
N ASP A 410 15.74 -0.76 23.29
CA ASP A 410 14.89 -0.88 24.49
C ASP A 410 13.70 -1.81 24.26
N SER A 411 13.07 -1.71 23.09
CA SER A 411 12.06 -2.67 22.65
C SER A 411 12.34 -3.10 21.22
N ASP A 412 12.36 -4.41 21.02
CA ASP A 412 12.51 -5.02 19.70
C ASP A 412 11.39 -4.64 18.74
N TRP A 413 11.63 -4.94 17.46
CA TRP A 413 10.74 -4.64 16.35
C TRP A 413 9.37 -5.30 16.56
N ARG A 414 8.31 -4.49 16.55
CA ARG A 414 6.95 -4.96 16.79
C ARG A 414 5.90 -4.12 16.07
N PRO A 415 4.73 -4.70 15.76
CA PRO A 415 3.66 -3.95 15.15
C PRO A 415 3.09 -2.94 16.14
N TRP A 416 2.66 -1.80 15.63
CA TRP A 416 1.83 -0.86 16.38
C TRP A 416 0.44 -0.76 15.74
N PHE A 417 -0.58 -0.50 16.56
CA PHE A 417 -1.98 -0.68 16.17
C PHE A 417 -2.78 0.62 16.24
N ILE A 418 -3.68 0.82 15.26
CA ILE A 418 -4.77 1.78 15.33
C ILE A 418 -6.08 1.00 15.18
N GLN A 419 -6.97 1.09 16.18
CA GLN A 419 -8.28 0.43 16.16
C GLN A 419 -8.24 -1.08 15.85
N GLY A 420 -7.20 -1.77 16.36
CA GLY A 420 -7.02 -3.22 16.18
C GLY A 420 -6.47 -3.65 14.83
N GLN A 421 -6.10 -2.72 13.94
CA GLN A 421 -5.35 -2.99 12.71
C GLN A 421 -3.90 -2.55 12.88
N VAL A 422 -2.96 -3.33 12.32
CA VAL A 422 -1.54 -2.95 12.24
C VAL A 422 -1.43 -1.70 11.38
N ALA A 423 -0.87 -0.63 11.96
CA ALA A 423 -0.65 0.64 11.28
C ALA A 423 0.79 0.79 10.76
N GLY A 424 1.70 -0.06 11.22
CA GLY A 424 3.09 -0.17 10.82
C GLY A 424 3.89 -0.94 11.88
N GLU A 425 5.21 -0.93 11.75
CA GLU A 425 6.13 -1.56 12.70
C GLU A 425 7.00 -0.51 13.40
N LEU A 426 7.49 -0.82 14.61
CA LEU A 426 8.24 0.11 15.47
C LEU A 426 9.39 -0.59 16.21
N VAL A 427 10.55 0.06 16.29
CA VAL A 427 11.66 -0.22 17.24
C VAL A 427 11.90 0.98 18.14
N THR A 428 12.16 0.74 19.42
CA THR A 428 12.46 1.80 20.39
C THR A 428 13.91 1.70 20.87
N PRO A 429 14.78 2.72 20.64
CA PRO A 429 16.13 2.76 21.21
C PRO A 429 16.20 3.35 22.64
N LEU A 430 16.99 2.73 23.53
CA LEU A 430 17.11 2.96 24.99
C LEU A 430 17.67 4.33 25.40
N LYS A 431 18.30 5.08 24.48
CA LYS A 431 18.86 6.42 24.76
C LYS A 431 18.01 7.58 24.24
N ILE A 432 16.94 7.29 23.53
CA ILE A 432 16.00 8.27 22.96
C ILE A 432 14.63 7.88 23.51
N GLY A 433 14.27 8.43 24.67
CA GLY A 433 13.04 8.05 25.37
C GLY A 433 11.80 8.27 24.52
N MET A 434 11.19 7.19 24.05
CA MET A 434 9.87 7.19 23.42
C MET A 434 9.06 6.00 23.91
N SER A 435 7.89 6.26 24.49
CA SER A 435 6.84 5.26 24.74
C SER A 435 5.50 5.98 24.84
N PHE A 436 4.40 5.31 24.49
CA PHE A 436 3.12 5.31 25.23
C PHE A 436 2.21 4.15 24.78
N ALA A 437 1.46 3.62 25.76
CA ALA A 437 0.59 2.43 25.82
C ALA A 437 -0.91 2.88 25.89
N ASP A 438 -1.98 2.07 26.03
CA ASP A 438 -2.20 0.67 26.40
C ASP A 438 -3.70 0.27 26.14
N GLU A 439 -3.99 -1.01 26.41
CA GLU A 439 -5.25 -1.62 26.89
C GLU A 439 -6.11 -2.55 26.00
N VAL A 440 -6.21 -3.79 26.53
CA VAL A 440 -6.85 -5.02 26.06
C VAL A 440 -8.15 -5.26 26.84
N LEU A 441 -9.22 -5.72 26.18
CA LEU A 441 -10.32 -6.42 26.85
C LEU A 441 -10.73 -7.66 26.05
N ALA A 442 -10.39 -8.84 26.56
CA ALA A 442 -10.87 -10.13 26.09
C ALA A 442 -11.99 -10.65 27.00
N GLY A 443 -13.15 -10.98 26.42
CA GLY A 443 -14.27 -11.63 27.11
C GLY A 443 -14.50 -13.05 26.56
N ARG A 444 -14.47 -14.06 27.43
CA ARG A 444 -14.89 -15.45 27.18
C ARG A 444 -16.38 -15.63 27.43
N LEU A 445 -17.06 -16.46 26.63
CA LEU A 445 -18.26 -17.22 27.05
C LEU A 445 -18.31 -18.63 26.40
N PRO A 446 -19.07 -19.60 26.97
CA PRO A 446 -18.80 -21.05 26.91
C PRO A 446 -19.66 -21.88 25.92
N GLN A 447 -19.33 -23.18 25.82
CA GLN A 447 -19.89 -24.19 24.91
C GLN A 447 -21.24 -24.85 25.32
N ASN A 448 -22.06 -25.19 24.30
CA ASN A 448 -22.91 -26.38 24.02
C ASN A 448 -23.97 -26.89 25.03
N PRO A 449 -25.12 -27.52 24.62
CA PRO A 449 -25.12 -28.74 23.77
C PRO A 449 -26.34 -29.10 22.87
N THR A 450 -26.02 -29.95 21.88
CA THR A 450 -26.74 -31.08 21.23
C THR A 450 -28.28 -31.11 21.09
N GLY A 451 -28.74 -31.30 19.85
CA GLY A 451 -30.01 -31.95 19.49
C GLY A 451 -29.85 -32.73 18.18
N GLY A 452 -30.10 -34.04 18.20
CA GLY A 452 -29.93 -34.93 17.05
C GLY A 452 -31.17 -35.01 16.15
N LEU A 453 -30.96 -35.25 14.86
CA LEU A 453 -32.01 -35.59 13.89
C LEU A 453 -31.53 -36.72 12.96
N GLN A 454 -32.41 -37.69 12.75
CA GLN A 454 -32.25 -38.84 11.85
C GLN A 454 -32.47 -38.43 10.38
N PRO A 455 -31.74 -39.02 9.40
CA PRO A 455 -32.04 -38.80 7.99
C PRO A 455 -32.96 -39.90 7.42
N SER A 456 -34.00 -39.48 6.69
CA SER A 456 -34.76 -40.34 5.78
C SER A 456 -34.17 -40.23 4.37
N VAL A 457 -33.81 -41.37 3.79
CA VAL A 457 -33.18 -41.50 2.48
C VAL A 457 -34.22 -41.42 1.35
N ALA A 458 -33.97 -40.55 0.38
CA ALA A 458 -34.53 -40.67 -0.97
C ALA A 458 -33.40 -40.43 -1.97
N ASN A 459 -33.00 -41.50 -2.68
CA ASN A 459 -32.10 -41.39 -3.83
C ASN A 459 -32.81 -40.62 -4.95
N VAL A 460 -32.31 -39.42 -5.25
CA VAL A 460 -32.76 -38.63 -6.40
C VAL A 460 -31.56 -38.44 -7.32
N ALA A 461 -31.65 -39.05 -8.50
CA ALA A 461 -30.77 -38.76 -9.63
C ALA A 461 -30.93 -37.28 -10.05
N PHE A 462 -29.79 -36.61 -10.29
CA PHE A 462 -29.58 -35.25 -10.82
C PHE A 462 -30.75 -34.25 -10.71
N SER A 463 -30.56 -33.18 -9.92
CA SER A 463 -31.59 -32.15 -9.67
C SER A 463 -31.02 -30.74 -9.83
N GLY A 464 -30.87 -30.26 -11.07
CA GLY A 464 -30.59 -28.85 -11.39
C GLY A 464 -31.86 -28.00 -11.46
N SER A 465 -31.81 -26.74 -11.04
CA SER A 465 -32.93 -25.80 -11.06
C SER A 465 -32.47 -24.37 -11.36
N ILE A 466 -33.20 -23.68 -12.26
CA ILE A 466 -32.89 -22.31 -12.65
C ILE A 466 -33.36 -21.32 -11.57
N VAL A 467 -32.44 -20.49 -11.10
CA VAL A 467 -32.69 -19.40 -10.16
C VAL A 467 -32.93 -18.12 -10.96
N LYS A 468 -34.14 -17.56 -10.88
CA LYS A 468 -34.50 -16.30 -11.54
C LYS A 468 -34.44 -15.09 -10.61
N TYR A 469 -34.73 -15.31 -9.34
CA TYR A 469 -34.79 -14.28 -8.31
C TYR A 469 -33.97 -14.74 -7.11
N LEU A 470 -33.17 -13.84 -6.56
CA LEU A 470 -32.27 -14.12 -5.45
C LEU A 470 -32.46 -13.05 -4.38
N PRO A 471 -32.80 -13.41 -3.13
CA PRO A 471 -32.98 -12.42 -2.08
C PRO A 471 -31.73 -11.55 -1.90
N GLY A 472 -31.96 -10.24 -1.75
CA GLY A 472 -30.92 -9.22 -1.76
C GLY A 472 -30.67 -8.60 -3.14
N PHE A 473 -30.97 -9.28 -4.25
CA PHE A 473 -30.82 -8.73 -5.60
C PHE A 473 -32.12 -8.08 -6.08
N ASP A 474 -32.04 -6.84 -6.59
CA ASP A 474 -33.21 -6.13 -7.09
C ASP A 474 -33.61 -6.61 -8.50
N GLY A 475 -34.77 -7.24 -8.62
CA GLY A 475 -35.32 -7.76 -9.88
C GLY A 475 -34.90 -9.19 -10.26
N GLU A 476 -35.21 -9.58 -11.51
CA GLU A 476 -34.76 -10.85 -12.09
C GLU A 476 -33.25 -10.78 -12.40
N LEU A 477 -32.52 -11.88 -12.16
CA LEU A 477 -31.09 -11.95 -12.43
C LEU A 477 -30.80 -11.69 -13.92
N PRO A 478 -29.82 -10.82 -14.26
CA PRO A 478 -29.50 -10.50 -15.64
C PRO A 478 -28.69 -11.59 -16.35
N PHE A 479 -28.38 -12.68 -15.65
CA PHE A 479 -27.64 -13.85 -16.12
C PHE A 479 -28.36 -15.13 -15.69
N LYS A 480 -28.10 -16.23 -16.38
CA LYS A 480 -28.70 -17.53 -16.06
C LYS A 480 -27.89 -18.23 -14.97
N LEU A 481 -28.48 -18.33 -13.78
CA LEU A 481 -27.98 -19.13 -12.67
C LEU A 481 -28.75 -20.44 -12.56
N GLU A 482 -28.05 -21.56 -12.54
CA GLU A 482 -28.57 -22.88 -12.22
C GLU A 482 -27.91 -23.40 -10.95
N THR A 483 -28.68 -23.94 -10.02
CA THR A 483 -28.16 -24.58 -8.81
C THR A 483 -28.64 -26.01 -8.70
N GLY A 484 -27.85 -26.87 -8.07
CA GLY A 484 -28.26 -28.26 -7.89
C GLY A 484 -27.24 -29.12 -7.19
N TYR A 485 -27.54 -30.42 -7.14
CA TYR A 485 -26.69 -31.44 -6.56
C TYR A 485 -26.31 -32.50 -7.59
N VAL A 486 -25.06 -32.97 -7.52
CA VAL A 486 -24.60 -34.18 -8.21
C VAL A 486 -24.13 -35.18 -7.17
N THR A 487 -24.74 -36.36 -7.19
CA THR A 487 -24.34 -37.48 -6.34
C THR A 487 -23.04 -38.10 -6.85
N VAL A 488 -22.02 -38.14 -6.01
CA VAL A 488 -20.76 -38.86 -6.22
C VAL A 488 -20.57 -39.81 -5.05
N GLU A 489 -20.71 -41.11 -5.30
CA GLU A 489 -20.75 -42.14 -4.26
C GLU A 489 -21.85 -41.83 -3.21
N GLU A 490 -21.49 -41.69 -1.93
CA GLU A 490 -22.38 -41.31 -0.83
C GLU A 490 -22.27 -39.80 -0.48
N SER A 491 -21.78 -38.99 -1.42
CA SER A 491 -21.65 -37.52 -1.29
C SER A 491 -22.57 -36.81 -2.28
N GLU A 492 -23.25 -35.77 -1.80
CA GLU A 492 -24.07 -34.86 -2.60
C GLU A 492 -23.33 -33.53 -2.73
N LEU A 493 -22.72 -33.29 -3.90
CA LEU A 493 -21.94 -32.07 -4.15
C LEU A 493 -22.83 -30.99 -4.76
N PHE A 494 -22.92 -29.85 -4.07
CA PHE A 494 -23.69 -28.69 -4.47
C PHE A 494 -22.92 -27.82 -5.46
N TYR A 495 -23.61 -27.27 -6.45
CA TYR A 495 -23.02 -26.39 -7.45
C TYR A 495 -23.87 -25.15 -7.75
N TYR A 496 -23.18 -24.11 -8.20
CA TYR A 496 -23.74 -22.94 -8.87
C TYR A 496 -23.16 -22.91 -10.29
N PHE A 497 -24.01 -22.99 -11.30
CA PHE A 497 -23.63 -22.86 -12.69
C PHE A 497 -24.12 -21.55 -13.25
N ILE A 498 -23.21 -20.73 -13.76
CA ILE A 498 -23.54 -19.50 -14.48
C ILE A 498 -23.13 -19.69 -15.94
N GLU A 499 -24.12 -19.68 -16.81
CA GLU A 499 -23.91 -19.73 -18.27
C GLU A 499 -23.30 -18.43 -18.76
N SER A 500 -22.41 -18.51 -19.75
CA SER A 500 -21.73 -17.32 -20.24
C SER A 500 -22.69 -16.26 -20.74
N GLU A 501 -22.43 -15.00 -20.38
CA GLU A 501 -23.17 -13.83 -20.85
C GLU A 501 -22.76 -13.41 -22.27
N GLY A 502 -21.69 -14.00 -22.82
CA GLY A 502 -21.20 -13.80 -24.19
C GLY A 502 -21.88 -14.74 -25.18
N ASN A 503 -21.11 -15.68 -25.74
CA ASN A 503 -21.60 -16.74 -26.61
C ASN A 503 -21.45 -18.11 -25.93
N PRO A 504 -22.42 -18.58 -25.12
CA PRO A 504 -22.28 -19.82 -24.35
C PRO A 504 -22.13 -21.11 -25.18
N LYS A 505 -22.27 -21.03 -26.52
CA LYS A 505 -22.01 -22.15 -27.44
C LYS A 505 -20.55 -22.25 -27.89
N GLU A 506 -19.78 -21.19 -27.69
CA GLU A 506 -18.38 -21.07 -28.13
C GLU A 506 -17.45 -20.78 -26.95
N ASP A 507 -17.93 -19.98 -26.00
CA ASP A 507 -17.20 -19.56 -24.81
C ASP A 507 -16.84 -20.77 -23.93
N PRO A 508 -15.65 -20.75 -23.31
CA PRO A 508 -15.13 -21.87 -22.52
C PRO A 508 -16.00 -22.18 -21.31
N LEU A 509 -16.02 -23.45 -20.93
CA LEU A 509 -16.51 -23.92 -19.62
C LEU A 509 -15.34 -23.97 -18.63
N ILE A 510 -15.55 -23.41 -17.45
CA ILE A 510 -14.60 -23.45 -16.34
C ILE A 510 -15.25 -24.18 -15.16
N LEU A 511 -14.60 -25.24 -14.68
CA LEU A 511 -14.88 -25.76 -13.34
C LEU A 511 -14.12 -24.90 -12.33
N TRP A 512 -14.78 -24.34 -11.32
CA TRP A 512 -14.15 -23.53 -10.28
C TRP A 512 -14.46 -24.07 -8.88
N TYR A 513 -13.44 -24.24 -8.05
CA TYR A 513 -13.65 -24.46 -6.63
C TYR A 513 -12.58 -23.81 -5.75
N SER A 514 -13.01 -23.37 -4.57
CA SER A 514 -12.18 -22.56 -3.67
C SER A 514 -11.35 -23.42 -2.71
N GLY A 515 -10.25 -22.86 -2.20
CA GLY A 515 -9.34 -23.53 -1.27
C GLY A 515 -9.82 -23.69 0.18
N GLY A 516 -8.93 -23.43 1.15
CA GLY A 516 -9.21 -23.51 2.59
C GLY A 516 -8.30 -24.48 3.37
N PRO A 517 -8.34 -25.82 3.14
CA PRO A 517 -9.42 -26.55 2.45
C PRO A 517 -10.78 -26.32 3.14
N GLY A 518 -11.88 -26.61 2.44
CA GLY A 518 -13.23 -26.54 3.00
C GLY A 518 -13.97 -25.21 2.83
N CYS A 519 -13.45 -24.29 2.01
CA CYS A 519 -14.10 -23.01 1.75
C CYS A 519 -15.11 -23.10 0.60
N SER A 520 -16.30 -22.55 0.83
CA SER A 520 -17.38 -22.55 -0.16
C SER A 520 -17.06 -21.64 -1.34
N THR A 521 -17.55 -22.05 -2.50
CA THR A 521 -17.45 -21.31 -3.76
C THR A 521 -18.35 -20.09 -3.85
N ILE A 522 -19.14 -19.80 -2.81
CA ILE A 522 -19.71 -18.46 -2.63
C ILE A 522 -18.59 -17.40 -2.63
N ASN A 523 -17.37 -17.74 -2.20
CA ASN A 523 -16.21 -16.85 -2.39
C ASN A 523 -15.97 -16.55 -3.88
N GLY A 524 -15.84 -17.59 -4.70
CA GLY A 524 -15.77 -17.49 -6.16
C GLY A 524 -16.91 -16.67 -6.77
N LEU A 525 -18.15 -16.92 -6.33
CA LEU A 525 -19.38 -16.37 -6.87
C LEU A 525 -19.60 -14.88 -6.52
N ILE A 526 -19.31 -14.47 -5.29
CA ILE A 526 -19.65 -13.14 -4.75
C ILE A 526 -18.42 -12.27 -4.52
N TYR A 527 -17.30 -12.86 -4.07
CA TYR A 527 -16.11 -12.10 -3.66
C TYR A 527 -15.05 -12.01 -4.77
N GLU A 528 -15.00 -12.98 -5.67
CA GLU A 528 -13.90 -13.12 -6.64
C GLU A 528 -14.33 -12.92 -8.09
N VAL A 529 -14.74 -13.99 -8.79
CA VAL A 529 -14.84 -14.04 -10.26
C VAL A 529 -16.28 -13.99 -10.78
N GLY A 530 -17.28 -14.26 -9.92
CA GLY A 530 -18.69 -14.27 -10.30
C GLY A 530 -19.33 -12.87 -10.44
N PRO A 531 -20.58 -12.82 -10.96
CA PRO A 531 -21.26 -11.58 -11.33
C PRO A 531 -22.01 -10.91 -10.18
N LEU A 532 -21.84 -11.40 -8.95
CA LEU A 532 -22.49 -10.85 -7.77
C LEU A 532 -21.49 -10.12 -6.87
N ALA A 533 -21.98 -9.14 -6.11
CA ALA A 533 -21.27 -8.49 -5.02
C ALA A 533 -22.27 -8.03 -3.96
N PHE A 534 -21.86 -8.02 -2.68
CA PHE A 534 -22.64 -7.34 -1.65
C PHE A 534 -22.52 -5.83 -1.79
N ASN A 535 -23.65 -5.12 -1.70
CA ASN A 535 -23.68 -3.67 -1.61
C ASN A 535 -23.47 -3.26 -0.14
N ILE A 536 -22.22 -3.30 0.31
CA ILE A 536 -21.83 -3.08 1.72
C ILE A 536 -22.27 -1.68 2.20
N THR A 537 -22.17 -0.67 1.34
CA THR A 537 -22.50 0.73 1.70
C THR A 537 -24.00 0.96 1.88
N ALA A 538 -24.85 0.09 1.32
CA ALA A 538 -26.30 0.15 1.46
C ALA A 538 -26.87 -0.78 2.55
N TYR A 539 -26.02 -1.51 3.28
CA TYR A 539 -26.47 -2.46 4.29
C TYR A 539 -26.80 -1.76 5.62
N ASP A 540 -28.07 -1.82 6.03
CA ASP A 540 -28.61 -1.27 7.28
C ASP A 540 -29.15 -2.35 8.25
N GLY A 541 -28.96 -3.64 7.91
CA GLY A 541 -29.41 -4.80 8.67
C GLY A 541 -30.33 -5.73 7.87
N GLY A 542 -30.46 -7.00 8.28
CA GLY A 542 -31.32 -7.98 7.60
C GLY A 542 -30.60 -8.74 6.46
N ILE A 543 -31.31 -9.07 5.38
CA ILE A 543 -30.70 -9.74 4.21
C ILE A 543 -29.75 -8.77 3.51
N PRO A 544 -28.46 -9.08 3.36
CA PRO A 544 -27.52 -8.17 2.71
C PRO A 544 -27.92 -7.90 1.24
N PRO A 545 -27.96 -6.63 0.80
CA PRO A 545 -28.26 -6.30 -0.58
C PRO A 545 -27.16 -6.80 -1.52
N LEU A 546 -27.56 -7.34 -2.65
CA LEU A 546 -26.71 -7.80 -3.75
C LEU A 546 -26.85 -6.85 -4.94
N GLN A 547 -25.77 -6.72 -5.69
CA GLN A 547 -25.75 -5.99 -6.95
C GLN A 547 -24.98 -6.78 -8.01
N TYR A 548 -25.29 -6.51 -9.28
CA TYR A 548 -24.53 -7.02 -10.40
C TYR A 548 -23.13 -6.38 -10.40
N TYR A 549 -22.11 -7.20 -10.63
CA TYR A 549 -20.73 -6.77 -10.71
C TYR A 549 -20.20 -6.88 -12.16
N PRO A 550 -19.77 -5.76 -12.79
CA PRO A 550 -19.54 -5.71 -14.24
C PRO A 550 -18.23 -6.35 -14.72
N TYR A 551 -17.31 -6.70 -13.81
CA TYR A 551 -16.03 -7.33 -14.14
C TYR A 551 -16.02 -8.82 -13.76
N SER A 552 -17.11 -9.53 -14.07
CA SER A 552 -17.18 -10.97 -13.86
C SER A 552 -16.57 -11.74 -15.01
N TRP A 553 -15.93 -12.87 -14.69
CA TRP A 553 -15.38 -13.80 -15.68
C TRP A 553 -16.49 -14.53 -16.44
N THR A 554 -17.74 -14.52 -15.95
CA THR A 554 -18.91 -15.08 -16.65
C THR A 554 -19.26 -14.33 -17.93
N ARG A 555 -18.72 -13.11 -18.10
CA ARG A 555 -18.90 -12.32 -19.32
C ARG A 555 -18.34 -12.98 -20.59
N THR A 556 -17.36 -13.87 -20.43
CA THR A 556 -16.68 -14.54 -21.55
C THR A 556 -16.42 -16.02 -21.28
N SER A 557 -17.01 -16.58 -20.22
CA SER A 557 -16.94 -18.00 -19.92
C SER A 557 -18.21 -18.48 -19.21
N SER A 558 -18.54 -19.75 -19.33
CA SER A 558 -19.51 -20.40 -18.45
C SER A 558 -18.75 -20.97 -17.26
N ILE A 559 -19.20 -20.71 -16.03
CA ILE A 559 -18.48 -21.14 -14.82
C ILE A 559 -19.37 -22.05 -13.97
N LEU A 560 -18.83 -23.22 -13.63
CA LEU A 560 -19.41 -24.22 -12.76
C LEU A 560 -18.67 -24.17 -11.41
N PHE A 561 -19.23 -23.44 -10.46
CA PHE A 561 -18.74 -23.33 -9.09
C PHE A 561 -19.20 -24.54 -8.27
N VAL A 562 -18.28 -25.24 -7.62
CA VAL A 562 -18.59 -26.46 -6.86
C VAL A 562 -18.13 -26.34 -5.42
N ASP A 563 -19.03 -26.53 -4.47
CA ASP A 563 -18.69 -26.65 -3.05
C ASP A 563 -17.99 -27.99 -2.80
N ALA A 564 -16.66 -28.00 -2.90
CA ALA A 564 -15.83 -29.18 -2.67
C ALA A 564 -14.79 -28.91 -1.56
N PRO A 565 -14.35 -29.93 -0.81
CA PRO A 565 -14.85 -31.31 -0.78
C PRO A 565 -16.24 -31.47 -0.14
N VAL A 566 -16.73 -32.71 0.01
CA VAL A 566 -17.96 -33.00 0.76
C VAL A 566 -17.92 -32.38 2.17
N GLY A 567 -19.02 -31.73 2.59
CA GLY A 567 -19.11 -30.96 3.84
C GLY A 567 -18.72 -29.48 3.70
N THR A 568 -18.21 -29.06 2.55
CA THR A 568 -18.02 -27.64 2.20
C THR A 568 -19.35 -27.00 1.81
N GLY A 569 -19.61 -25.77 2.26
CA GLY A 569 -20.77 -24.99 1.85
C GLY A 569 -22.08 -25.77 2.00
N PHE A 570 -22.81 -25.99 0.91
CA PHE A 570 -24.06 -26.77 0.92
C PHE A 570 -23.90 -28.25 0.53
N SER A 571 -22.68 -28.71 0.26
CA SER A 571 -22.38 -30.12 -0.01
C SER A 571 -22.39 -30.95 1.27
N TYR A 572 -22.95 -32.15 1.21
CA TYR A 572 -23.10 -33.01 2.39
C TYR A 572 -22.96 -34.49 2.02
N ALA A 573 -22.67 -35.34 3.00
CA ALA A 573 -22.65 -36.77 2.81
C ALA A 573 -23.95 -37.41 3.31
N THR A 574 -24.43 -38.46 2.62
CA THR A 574 -25.62 -39.22 3.03
C THR A 574 -25.32 -40.21 4.16
N SER A 575 -24.04 -40.45 4.47
CA SER A 575 -23.57 -41.27 5.58
C SER A 575 -22.41 -40.59 6.31
N LEU A 576 -22.28 -40.84 7.62
CA LEU A 576 -21.16 -40.28 8.40
C LEU A 576 -19.79 -40.79 7.93
N SER A 577 -19.73 -42.02 7.40
CA SER A 577 -18.50 -42.65 6.89
C SER A 577 -17.99 -42.04 5.58
N ALA A 578 -18.79 -41.21 4.91
CA ALA A 578 -18.41 -40.59 3.65
C ALA A 578 -17.82 -39.17 3.79
N TYR A 579 -17.91 -38.54 4.97
CA TYR A 579 -17.26 -37.25 5.27
C TYR A 579 -15.73 -37.28 5.30
N PRO A 580 -15.05 -38.34 5.79
CA PRO A 580 -13.59 -38.41 5.74
C PRO A 580 -13.09 -38.28 4.29
N THR A 581 -12.21 -37.32 4.03
CA THR A 581 -11.70 -37.02 2.69
C THR A 581 -10.22 -36.60 2.70
N SER A 582 -9.63 -36.43 1.51
CA SER A 582 -8.23 -36.08 1.32
C SER A 582 -7.99 -35.29 0.03
N ASP A 583 -6.76 -34.86 -0.26
CA ASP A 583 -6.43 -34.15 -1.50
C ASP A 583 -6.73 -35.02 -2.73
N THR A 584 -6.28 -36.27 -2.69
CA THR A 584 -6.50 -37.23 -3.78
C THR A 584 -7.98 -37.61 -3.91
N LYS A 585 -8.70 -37.83 -2.79
CA LYS A 585 -10.14 -38.12 -2.82
C LYS A 585 -10.95 -36.94 -3.34
N THR A 586 -10.58 -35.71 -2.96
CA THR A 586 -11.24 -34.49 -3.44
C THR A 586 -11.07 -34.32 -4.94
N ALA A 587 -9.87 -34.56 -5.49
CA ALA A 587 -9.64 -34.53 -6.93
C ALA A 587 -10.50 -35.57 -7.66
N ALA A 588 -10.52 -36.82 -7.17
CA ALA A 588 -11.33 -37.89 -7.75
C ALA A 588 -12.83 -37.59 -7.68
N GLN A 589 -13.33 -37.05 -6.57
CA GLN A 589 -14.73 -36.65 -6.42
C GLN A 589 -15.13 -35.56 -7.42
N ASN A 590 -14.28 -34.56 -7.62
CA ASN A 590 -14.52 -33.49 -8.60
C ASN A 590 -14.43 -34.00 -10.04
N TYR A 591 -13.55 -34.96 -10.32
CA TYR A 591 -13.46 -35.61 -11.63
C TYR A 591 -14.75 -36.34 -11.99
N GLU A 592 -15.25 -37.16 -11.06
CA GLU A 592 -16.51 -37.88 -11.25
C GLU A 592 -17.74 -36.95 -11.28
N PHE A 593 -17.75 -35.90 -10.44
CA PHE A 593 -18.74 -34.83 -10.49
C PHE A 593 -18.82 -34.23 -11.90
N LEU A 594 -17.69 -33.80 -12.45
CA LEU A 594 -17.63 -33.12 -13.74
C LEU A 594 -18.07 -34.04 -14.88
N ARG A 595 -17.67 -35.31 -14.86
CA ARG A 595 -18.11 -36.31 -15.85
C ARG A 595 -19.62 -36.53 -15.82
N LYS A 596 -20.21 -36.66 -14.63
CA LYS A 596 -21.67 -36.80 -14.48
C LYS A 596 -22.41 -35.55 -14.95
N TRP A 597 -21.97 -34.38 -14.48
CA TRP A 597 -22.58 -33.11 -14.89
C TRP A 597 -22.53 -32.90 -16.41
N LEU A 598 -21.40 -33.20 -17.06
CA LEU A 598 -21.27 -33.08 -18.53
C LEU A 598 -22.00 -34.17 -19.32
N THR A 599 -22.31 -35.30 -18.69
CA THR A 599 -23.20 -36.31 -19.28
C THR A 599 -24.62 -35.76 -19.38
N ASP A 600 -25.06 -35.02 -18.36
CA ASP A 600 -26.38 -34.38 -18.31
C ASP A 600 -26.41 -33.04 -19.10
N HIS A 601 -25.25 -32.43 -19.37
CA HIS A 601 -25.10 -31.19 -20.15
C HIS A 601 -24.18 -31.37 -21.38
N PRO A 602 -24.55 -32.25 -22.33
CA PRO A 602 -23.67 -32.62 -23.45
C PRO A 602 -23.35 -31.46 -24.40
N GLN A 603 -24.09 -30.34 -24.35
CA GLN A 603 -23.78 -29.14 -25.12
C GLN A 603 -22.40 -28.56 -24.78
N PHE A 604 -21.94 -28.69 -23.54
CA PHE A 604 -20.64 -28.15 -23.11
C PHE A 604 -19.47 -29.10 -23.41
N LEU A 605 -19.71 -30.34 -23.86
CA LEU A 605 -18.63 -31.25 -24.28
C LEU A 605 -17.86 -30.75 -25.50
N LYS A 606 -18.44 -29.83 -26.28
CA LYS A 606 -17.84 -29.28 -27.50
C LYS A 606 -17.02 -28.01 -27.25
N VAL A 607 -17.29 -27.27 -26.17
CA VAL A 607 -16.55 -26.04 -25.85
C VAL A 607 -15.23 -26.37 -25.15
N GLN A 608 -14.34 -25.39 -25.06
CA GLN A 608 -13.06 -25.57 -24.37
C GLN A 608 -13.29 -25.72 -22.87
N LEU A 609 -12.66 -26.70 -22.23
CA LEU A 609 -12.71 -26.91 -20.79
C LEU A 609 -11.44 -26.40 -20.12
N PHE A 610 -11.58 -25.63 -19.05
CA PHE A 610 -10.51 -25.23 -18.14
C PHE A 610 -10.85 -25.59 -16.69
N ILE A 611 -9.82 -25.88 -15.89
CA ILE A 611 -9.95 -26.11 -14.45
C ILE A 611 -9.39 -24.89 -13.71
N GLY A 612 -10.23 -24.25 -12.90
CA GLY A 612 -9.91 -23.08 -12.09
C GLY A 612 -9.94 -23.41 -10.60
N ALA A 613 -8.98 -22.90 -9.85
CA ALA A 613 -8.96 -23.00 -8.39
C ALA A 613 -8.12 -21.88 -7.77
N ASP A 614 -8.29 -21.66 -6.47
CA ASP A 614 -7.48 -20.72 -5.71
C ASP A 614 -6.92 -21.34 -4.41
N SER A 615 -5.91 -20.69 -3.83
CA SER A 615 -5.42 -21.02 -2.49
C SER A 615 -5.02 -22.51 -2.36
N TYR A 616 -5.43 -23.17 -1.28
CA TYR A 616 -5.16 -24.58 -1.02
C TYR A 616 -5.67 -25.53 -2.13
N ALA A 617 -6.72 -25.16 -2.87
CA ALA A 617 -7.26 -25.99 -3.95
C ALA A 617 -6.29 -26.11 -5.14
N GLY A 618 -5.21 -25.33 -5.19
CA GLY A 618 -4.09 -25.55 -6.12
C GLY A 618 -3.52 -26.96 -6.09
N ILE A 619 -3.57 -27.65 -4.94
CA ILE A 619 -3.15 -29.06 -4.81
C ILE A 619 -4.13 -29.97 -5.57
N SER A 620 -5.39 -30.06 -5.10
CA SER A 620 -6.35 -31.01 -5.66
C SER A 620 -6.76 -30.69 -7.10
N ALA A 621 -6.73 -29.42 -7.53
CA ALA A 621 -7.03 -29.03 -8.90
C ALA A 621 -5.96 -29.51 -9.88
N THR A 622 -4.69 -29.47 -9.46
CA THR A 622 -3.59 -29.98 -10.28
C THR A 622 -3.68 -31.51 -10.44
N ILE A 623 -4.08 -32.22 -9.39
CA ILE A 623 -4.33 -33.67 -9.43
C ILE A 623 -5.53 -33.97 -10.35
N LEU A 624 -6.63 -33.23 -10.23
CA LEU A 624 -7.80 -33.35 -11.10
C LEU A 624 -7.47 -33.19 -12.58
N VAL A 625 -6.62 -32.21 -12.94
CA VAL A 625 -6.17 -32.03 -14.32
C VAL A 625 -5.45 -33.27 -14.84
N GLN A 626 -4.61 -33.90 -14.00
CA GLN A 626 -3.95 -35.16 -14.33
C GLN A 626 -4.96 -36.31 -14.50
N ASP A 627 -5.96 -36.42 -13.62
CA ASP A 627 -7.03 -37.44 -13.71
C ASP A 627 -7.83 -37.30 -15.01
N ILE A 628 -8.13 -36.07 -15.46
CA ILE A 628 -8.79 -35.80 -16.74
C ILE A 628 -7.93 -36.27 -17.92
N VAL A 629 -6.64 -35.96 -17.90
CA VAL A 629 -5.70 -36.38 -18.95
C VAL A 629 -5.63 -37.90 -19.04
N ASP A 630 -5.46 -38.58 -17.90
CA ASP A 630 -5.34 -40.03 -17.85
C ASP A 630 -6.66 -40.71 -18.22
N GLY A 631 -7.80 -40.16 -17.77
CA GLY A 631 -9.12 -40.63 -18.15
C GLY A 631 -9.40 -40.54 -19.65
N ASN A 632 -9.09 -39.41 -20.27
CA ASN A 632 -9.18 -39.23 -21.72
C ASN A 632 -8.28 -40.21 -22.47
N LYS A 633 -7.02 -40.39 -22.01
CA LYS A 633 -6.06 -41.33 -22.59
C LYS A 633 -6.54 -42.77 -22.48
N ASN A 634 -7.20 -43.12 -21.38
CA ASN A 634 -7.77 -44.44 -21.14
C ASN A 634 -9.13 -44.65 -21.83
N GLY A 635 -9.64 -43.65 -22.57
CA GLY A 635 -10.90 -43.75 -23.30
C GLY A 635 -12.15 -43.71 -22.43
N LEU A 636 -12.08 -43.14 -21.22
CA LEU A 636 -13.25 -42.92 -20.37
C LEU A 636 -14.19 -41.89 -21.01
N LEU A 637 -15.50 -42.13 -20.90
CA LEU A 637 -16.54 -41.24 -21.44
C LEU A 637 -17.25 -40.44 -20.34
N PRO A 638 -17.72 -39.21 -20.62
CA PRO A 638 -17.49 -38.48 -21.86
C PRO A 638 -16.04 -37.99 -21.96
N HIS A 639 -15.52 -37.89 -23.20
CA HIS A 639 -14.20 -37.30 -23.41
C HIS A 639 -14.25 -35.80 -23.11
N LEU A 640 -13.37 -35.33 -22.23
CA LEU A 640 -13.38 -33.96 -21.73
C LEU A 640 -12.45 -33.08 -22.59
N ASN A 641 -12.95 -31.99 -23.17
CA ASN A 641 -12.18 -31.10 -24.07
C ASN A 641 -11.24 -30.15 -23.32
N LEU A 642 -10.37 -30.70 -22.47
CA LEU A 642 -9.42 -29.95 -21.65
C LEU A 642 -8.43 -29.16 -22.52
N LYS A 643 -8.33 -27.85 -22.28
CA LYS A 643 -7.35 -26.95 -22.92
C LYS A 643 -6.32 -26.39 -21.95
N GLY A 644 -6.61 -26.37 -20.66
CA GLY A 644 -5.75 -25.71 -19.71
C GLY A 644 -6.32 -25.64 -18.31
N TYR A 645 -5.62 -24.90 -17.46
CA TYR A 645 -6.04 -24.63 -16.09
C TYR A 645 -5.47 -23.30 -15.60
N LEU A 646 -6.11 -22.73 -14.58
CA LEU A 646 -5.75 -21.44 -14.02
C LEU A 646 -5.83 -21.45 -12.50
N LEU A 647 -4.79 -20.96 -11.84
CA LEU A 647 -4.65 -21.05 -10.40
C LEU A 647 -4.33 -19.67 -9.79
N GLY A 648 -5.17 -19.22 -8.86
CA GLY A 648 -5.03 -17.96 -8.12
C GLY A 648 -4.38 -18.19 -6.74
N CYS A 649 -3.25 -17.56 -6.49
CA CYS A 649 -2.44 -17.75 -5.28
C CYS A 649 -2.34 -19.22 -4.82
N PRO A 650 -1.94 -20.19 -5.68
CA PRO A 650 -2.07 -21.60 -5.34
C PRO A 650 -1.04 -22.09 -4.34
N ARG A 651 -1.48 -22.92 -3.39
CA ARG A 651 -0.55 -23.80 -2.66
C ARG A 651 -0.14 -24.91 -3.62
N THR A 652 1.16 -25.10 -3.75
CA THR A 652 1.76 -26.10 -4.65
C THR A 652 2.69 -27.04 -3.90
N ASP A 653 3.39 -26.53 -2.89
CA ASP A 653 4.35 -27.27 -2.08
C ASP A 653 4.42 -26.67 -0.68
N ALA A 654 4.11 -27.48 0.34
CA ALA A 654 4.02 -27.02 1.72
C ALA A 654 5.31 -26.31 2.19
N THR A 655 6.45 -26.94 1.97
CA THR A 655 7.75 -26.45 2.41
C THR A 655 8.16 -25.19 1.64
N ILE A 656 7.95 -25.11 0.32
CA ILE A 656 8.26 -23.89 -0.46
C ILE A 656 7.34 -22.74 -0.05
N ASN A 657 6.03 -22.99 0.07
CA ASN A 657 5.05 -21.96 0.37
C ASN A 657 5.20 -21.44 1.81
N ASP A 658 5.34 -22.31 2.81
CA ASP A 658 5.44 -21.89 4.21
C ASP A 658 6.77 -21.19 4.51
N ASN A 659 7.89 -21.67 3.93
CA ASN A 659 9.18 -20.97 4.05
C ASN A 659 9.16 -19.56 3.43
N SER A 660 8.36 -19.38 2.39
CA SER A 660 8.27 -18.10 1.69
C SER A 660 7.61 -16.99 2.51
N LYS A 661 6.83 -17.32 3.55
CA LYS A 661 6.17 -16.36 4.43
C LYS A 661 7.16 -15.47 5.16
N ILE A 662 8.23 -16.06 5.73
CA ILE A 662 9.28 -15.32 6.43
C ILE A 662 10.05 -14.41 5.45
N ILE A 663 10.37 -14.92 4.26
CA ILE A 663 11.01 -14.13 3.20
C ILE A 663 10.12 -12.96 2.77
N PHE A 664 8.82 -13.18 2.66
CA PHE A 664 7.86 -12.17 2.25
C PHE A 664 7.62 -11.11 3.33
N SER A 665 7.48 -11.52 4.59
CA SER A 665 7.41 -10.60 5.74
C SER A 665 8.63 -9.70 5.81
N HIS A 666 9.83 -10.25 5.55
CA HIS A 666 11.07 -9.47 5.46
C HIS A 666 11.05 -8.48 4.30
N ARG A 667 10.57 -8.92 3.13
CA ARG A 667 10.43 -8.05 1.94
C ARG A 667 9.48 -6.88 2.19
N LEU A 668 8.39 -7.07 2.93
CA LEU A 668 7.45 -6.00 3.26
C LEU A 668 7.79 -5.22 4.55
N ALA A 669 8.99 -5.44 5.11
CA ALA A 669 9.43 -4.84 6.38
C ALA A 669 8.49 -5.06 7.58
N LEU A 670 7.79 -6.20 7.56
CA LEU A 670 7.03 -6.70 8.71
C LEU A 670 7.96 -7.33 9.77
N ILE A 671 9.19 -7.69 9.39
CA ILE A 671 10.25 -8.18 10.29
C ILE A 671 11.60 -7.53 9.94
N SER A 672 12.43 -7.26 10.95
CA SER A 672 13.73 -6.59 10.77
C SER A 672 14.79 -7.48 10.08
N ASP A 673 15.85 -6.86 9.56
CA ASP A 673 17.01 -7.58 8.98
C ASP A 673 17.68 -8.51 10.02
N GLU A 674 17.81 -8.07 11.27
CA GLU A 674 18.38 -8.84 12.37
C GLU A 674 17.50 -10.03 12.74
N LEU A 675 16.17 -9.83 12.84
CA LEU A 675 15.22 -10.89 13.14
C LEU A 675 15.18 -11.93 12.00
N TYR A 676 15.20 -11.47 10.75
CA TYR A 676 15.25 -12.36 9.58
C TYR A 676 16.54 -13.20 9.54
N GLU A 677 17.73 -12.60 9.70
CA GLU A 677 19.00 -13.34 9.70
C GLU A 677 19.12 -14.25 10.94
N SER A 678 18.61 -13.83 12.09
CA SER A 678 18.49 -14.67 13.30
C SER A 678 17.59 -15.89 13.05
N ALA A 679 16.39 -15.69 12.51
CA ALA A 679 15.45 -16.77 12.19
C ALA A 679 16.03 -17.73 11.14
N LYS A 680 16.67 -17.21 10.10
CA LYS A 680 17.37 -17.99 9.07
C LYS A 680 18.50 -18.85 9.63
N ASN A 681 19.30 -18.31 10.54
CA ASN A 681 20.41 -19.03 11.17
C ASN A 681 19.91 -20.06 12.20
N SER A 682 18.91 -19.71 13.01
CA SER A 682 18.38 -20.56 14.07
C SER A 682 17.46 -21.68 13.56
N CYS A 683 16.78 -21.48 12.43
CA CYS A 683 15.88 -22.45 11.81
C CYS A 683 16.51 -23.22 10.64
N GLY A 684 17.78 -22.94 10.29
CA GLY A 684 18.48 -23.60 9.18
C GLY A 684 17.82 -23.38 7.80
N GLY A 685 16.98 -22.36 7.66
CA GLY A 685 16.22 -22.06 6.44
C GLY A 685 14.98 -22.93 6.20
N ASN A 686 14.55 -23.74 7.17
CA ASN A 686 13.27 -24.46 7.13
C ASN A 686 12.39 -24.05 8.34
N TYR A 687 11.23 -23.48 8.05
CA TYR A 687 10.26 -22.92 8.98
C TYR A 687 8.98 -23.78 9.08
N ASP A 688 8.99 -24.96 8.44
CA ASP A 688 7.93 -25.97 8.43
C ASP A 688 8.07 -26.92 9.64
N ASP A 689 6.96 -27.35 10.25
CA ASP A 689 6.92 -28.27 11.42
C ASP A 689 7.87 -27.91 12.60
N VAL A 690 7.84 -26.65 13.07
CA VAL A 690 8.56 -26.27 14.30
C VAL A 690 7.83 -26.81 15.54
N GLU A 691 7.86 -28.13 15.76
CA GLU A 691 7.50 -28.72 17.04
C GLU A 691 8.59 -28.41 18.08
N VAL A 692 8.24 -27.53 19.04
CA VAL A 692 8.60 -27.44 20.48
C VAL A 692 10.07 -27.64 20.91
N THR A 693 11.02 -27.81 20.00
CA THR A 693 12.44 -28.04 20.32
C THR A 693 13.25 -26.74 20.26
N ASN A 694 12.69 -25.66 19.71
CA ASN A 694 13.26 -24.31 19.75
C ASN A 694 12.21 -23.27 20.20
N PRO A 695 12.14 -22.96 21.52
CA PRO A 695 11.15 -22.05 22.09
C PRO A 695 11.15 -20.65 21.48
N GLN A 696 12.30 -20.17 21.01
CA GLN A 696 12.45 -18.85 20.43
C GLN A 696 11.68 -18.72 19.09
N CYS A 697 11.69 -19.77 18.26
CA CYS A 697 11.01 -19.76 16.97
C CYS A 697 9.48 -19.83 17.09
N TYR A 698 8.98 -20.49 18.15
CA TYR A 698 7.56 -20.67 18.37
C TYR A 698 6.86 -19.38 18.83
N GLU A 699 7.51 -18.55 19.65
CA GLU A 699 6.92 -17.29 20.15
C GLU A 699 6.77 -16.24 19.04
N ASP A 700 7.69 -16.21 18.06
CA ASP A 700 7.68 -15.24 16.95
C ASP A 700 6.55 -15.47 15.94
N ILE A 701 6.07 -16.72 15.78
CA ILE A 701 5.08 -17.10 14.75
C ILE A 701 3.62 -16.84 15.22
N GLN A 702 3.36 -16.79 16.52
CA GLN A 702 1.98 -16.72 17.06
C GLN A 702 1.31 -15.34 17.00
N LEU A 703 2.02 -14.28 16.61
CA LEU A 703 1.52 -12.90 16.66
C LEU A 703 0.79 -12.41 15.39
N ILE A 704 0.66 -13.23 14.34
CA ILE A 704 0.30 -12.74 12.99
C ILE A 704 -1.16 -13.00 12.56
N ASP A 705 -1.94 -13.83 13.25
CA ASP A 705 -3.24 -14.25 12.70
C ASP A 705 -4.46 -13.62 13.40
N LYS A 706 -5.17 -12.75 12.66
CA LYS A 706 -6.64 -12.69 12.57
C LYS A 706 -7.10 -11.56 11.65
N ASN A 707 -8.05 -11.83 10.76
CA ASN A 707 -8.92 -10.79 10.20
C ASN A 707 -10.36 -11.28 9.92
N PHE A 708 -11.32 -10.36 10.09
CA PHE A 708 -12.76 -10.60 10.28
C PHE A 708 -13.61 -9.85 9.22
N ASN A 709 -13.46 -10.17 7.92
CA ASN A 709 -14.11 -9.37 6.85
C ASN A 709 -15.34 -10.02 6.16
N TYR A 710 -15.71 -11.27 6.49
CA TYR A 710 -16.69 -12.03 5.68
C TYR A 710 -18.10 -12.18 6.29
N ALA A 711 -18.46 -11.35 7.27
CA ALA A 711 -19.71 -11.52 8.03
C ALA A 711 -20.99 -11.54 7.17
N LEU A 712 -21.06 -10.75 6.10
CA LEU A 712 -22.27 -10.66 5.25
C LEU A 712 -22.60 -11.99 4.54
N SER A 713 -21.59 -12.77 4.16
CA SER A 713 -21.82 -14.10 3.55
C SER A 713 -22.53 -15.06 4.51
N TYR A 714 -22.22 -14.99 5.81
CA TYR A 714 -22.88 -15.81 6.82
C TYR A 714 -24.35 -15.41 7.03
N ILE A 715 -24.64 -14.11 6.99
CA ILE A 715 -26.01 -13.59 7.13
C ILE A 715 -26.84 -14.01 5.91
N TRP A 716 -26.27 -13.85 4.71
CA TRP A 716 -26.97 -14.13 3.46
C TRP A 716 -27.19 -15.63 3.22
N ALA A 717 -26.16 -16.47 3.32
CA ALA A 717 -26.26 -17.90 3.00
C ALA A 717 -27.06 -18.71 4.04
N ASN A 718 -27.19 -18.22 5.27
CA ASN A 718 -28.02 -18.84 6.30
C ASN A 718 -29.47 -18.34 6.35
N ASP A 719 -29.84 -17.38 5.50
CA ASP A 719 -31.22 -16.96 5.40
C ASP A 719 -32.06 -18.03 4.67
N GLU A 720 -33.19 -18.43 5.27
CA GLU A 720 -34.05 -19.48 4.72
C GLU A 720 -34.62 -19.11 3.35
N THR A 721 -34.89 -17.83 3.10
CA THR A 721 -35.41 -17.39 1.78
C THR A 721 -34.33 -17.51 0.71
N VAL A 722 -33.07 -17.26 1.07
CA VAL A 722 -31.91 -17.46 0.18
C VAL A 722 -31.72 -18.95 -0.11
N GLN A 723 -31.73 -19.80 0.92
CA GLN A 723 -31.61 -21.25 0.75
C GLN A 723 -32.74 -21.83 -0.10
N ASN A 724 -33.98 -21.37 0.10
CA ASN A 724 -35.11 -21.75 -0.74
C ASN A 724 -34.92 -21.31 -2.21
N ALA A 725 -34.45 -20.09 -2.44
CA ALA A 725 -34.17 -19.58 -3.79
C ALA A 725 -33.04 -20.34 -4.50
N LEU A 726 -32.04 -20.79 -3.75
CA LEU A 726 -30.93 -21.62 -4.23
C LEU A 726 -31.28 -23.12 -4.32
N HIS A 727 -32.50 -23.50 -3.96
CA HIS A 727 -32.97 -24.90 -3.95
C HIS A 727 -32.15 -25.82 -3.03
N ILE A 728 -31.71 -25.30 -1.88
CA ILE A 728 -31.02 -26.10 -0.86
C ILE A 728 -32.00 -27.10 -0.24
N ARG A 729 -31.55 -28.34 -0.06
CA ARG A 729 -32.38 -29.39 0.56
C ARG A 729 -32.52 -29.12 2.05
N ASN A 730 -33.76 -28.94 2.52
CA ASN A 730 -34.01 -28.60 3.92
C ASN A 730 -33.48 -29.68 4.88
N GLY A 731 -32.80 -29.25 5.95
CA GLY A 731 -32.30 -30.11 7.02
C GLY A 731 -30.97 -30.83 6.72
N THR A 732 -30.34 -30.60 5.55
CA THR A 732 -29.06 -31.25 5.21
C THR A 732 -27.85 -30.48 5.74
N VAL A 733 -27.87 -29.15 5.63
CA VAL A 733 -26.83 -28.25 6.15
C VAL A 733 -27.51 -27.18 7.03
N PRO A 734 -27.50 -27.36 8.37
CA PRO A 734 -28.26 -26.48 9.27
C PRO A 734 -27.60 -25.12 9.52
N ASP A 735 -26.28 -25.03 9.34
CA ASP A 735 -25.49 -23.79 9.51
C ASP A 735 -24.40 -23.79 8.44
N TRP A 736 -24.63 -23.01 7.38
CA TRP A 736 -23.67 -22.77 6.32
C TRP A 736 -22.47 -21.99 6.88
N LYS A 737 -21.27 -22.47 6.55
CA LYS A 737 -20.01 -21.82 6.91
C LYS A 737 -19.22 -21.50 5.65
N ARG A 738 -18.69 -20.27 5.59
CA ARG A 738 -17.82 -19.85 4.49
C ARG A 738 -16.61 -20.75 4.33
N CYS A 739 -16.00 -21.17 5.43
CA CYS A 739 -14.96 -22.20 5.46
C CYS A 739 -15.22 -23.16 6.62
N ASN A 740 -15.51 -24.42 6.30
CA ASN A 740 -15.74 -25.45 7.30
C ASN A 740 -14.41 -26.00 7.82
N LYS A 741 -13.92 -25.45 8.93
CA LYS A 741 -12.66 -25.88 9.57
C LYS A 741 -12.79 -27.17 10.39
N THR A 742 -14.00 -27.74 10.49
CA THR A 742 -14.24 -29.00 11.22
C THR A 742 -14.36 -30.22 10.29
N LEU A 743 -13.97 -30.09 9.02
CA LEU A 743 -13.93 -31.22 8.09
C LEU A 743 -12.91 -32.27 8.53
N ASP A 744 -13.27 -33.54 8.38
CA ASP A 744 -12.34 -34.67 8.51
C ASP A 744 -11.52 -34.79 7.21
N TYR A 745 -10.55 -33.89 7.08
CA TYR A 745 -9.72 -33.73 5.88
C TYR A 745 -8.27 -34.12 6.15
N SER A 746 -7.77 -35.11 5.42
CA SER A 746 -6.37 -35.51 5.41
C SER A 746 -5.61 -34.81 4.29
N MET A 747 -4.58 -34.04 4.63
CA MET A 747 -3.63 -33.46 3.68
C MET A 747 -2.60 -34.52 3.25
N ASP A 748 -2.99 -35.41 2.34
CA ASP A 748 -2.20 -36.58 1.91
C ASP A 748 -1.17 -36.27 0.81
N VAL A 749 -1.16 -35.05 0.27
CA VAL A 749 -0.20 -34.61 -0.75
C VAL A 749 0.53 -33.34 -0.31
N SER A 750 1.83 -33.46 -0.02
CA SER A 750 2.67 -32.34 0.40
C SER A 750 3.14 -31.43 -0.75
N SER A 751 3.21 -31.97 -1.98
CA SER A 751 3.67 -31.25 -3.17
C SER A 751 3.01 -31.78 -4.46
N VAL A 752 2.59 -30.87 -5.33
CA VAL A 752 2.11 -31.20 -6.69
C VAL A 752 3.07 -30.77 -7.80
N LEU A 753 4.32 -30.44 -7.44
CA LEU A 753 5.34 -30.03 -8.42
C LEU A 753 5.57 -31.10 -9.51
N ASP A 754 5.58 -32.38 -9.14
CA ASP A 754 5.75 -33.48 -10.11
C ASP A 754 4.54 -33.65 -11.05
N TYR A 755 3.33 -33.31 -10.59
CA TYR A 755 2.16 -33.24 -11.46
C TYR A 755 2.35 -32.11 -12.48
N HIS A 756 2.79 -30.91 -12.07
CA HIS A 756 3.13 -29.83 -13.00
C HIS A 756 4.23 -30.24 -14.00
N ARG A 757 5.25 -31.00 -13.58
CA ARG A 757 6.29 -31.55 -14.49
C ARG A 757 5.72 -32.54 -15.51
N ASN A 758 4.68 -33.29 -15.15
CA ASN A 758 4.03 -34.21 -16.07
C ASN A 758 3.12 -33.47 -17.05
N LEU A 759 2.32 -32.53 -16.55
CA LEU A 759 1.44 -31.70 -17.35
C LEU A 759 2.21 -30.78 -18.31
N SER A 760 3.43 -30.34 -17.96
CA SER A 760 4.28 -29.51 -18.82
C SER A 760 4.80 -30.21 -20.09
N LYS A 761 4.56 -31.52 -20.22
CA LYS A 761 4.86 -32.30 -21.42
C LYS A 761 3.70 -32.27 -22.44
N LEU A 762 2.58 -31.60 -22.11
CA LEU A 762 1.35 -31.56 -22.89
C LEU A 762 1.09 -30.16 -23.45
N GLY A 763 0.26 -30.08 -24.48
CA GLY A 763 -0.15 -28.82 -25.13
C GLY A 763 -1.18 -28.01 -24.34
N LEU A 764 -0.97 -27.78 -23.05
CA LEU A 764 -1.90 -27.06 -22.16
C LEU A 764 -1.56 -25.57 -22.04
N GLN A 765 -2.60 -24.75 -21.92
CA GLN A 765 -2.48 -23.33 -21.56
C GLN A 765 -2.67 -23.14 -20.06
N VAL A 766 -1.73 -22.46 -19.40
CA VAL A 766 -1.72 -22.32 -17.94
C VAL A 766 -1.55 -20.87 -17.52
N LEU A 767 -2.39 -20.42 -16.59
CA LEU A 767 -2.26 -19.13 -15.92
C LEU A 767 -2.04 -19.36 -14.43
N ILE A 768 -0.92 -18.88 -13.90
CA ILE A 768 -0.70 -18.80 -12.47
C ILE A 768 -0.65 -17.32 -12.11
N TYR A 769 -1.43 -16.87 -11.13
CA TYR A 769 -1.40 -15.47 -10.72
C TYR A 769 -1.40 -15.31 -9.21
N ASN A 770 -0.74 -14.27 -8.72
CA ASN A 770 -0.64 -13.97 -7.30
C ASN A 770 -0.87 -12.49 -7.03
N GLY A 771 -1.52 -12.18 -5.91
CA GLY A 771 -1.46 -10.84 -5.32
C GLY A 771 -0.05 -10.62 -4.76
N ASP A 772 0.56 -9.49 -5.06
CA ASP A 772 1.92 -9.20 -4.56
C ASP A 772 1.94 -8.74 -3.09
N HIS A 773 0.79 -8.60 -2.44
CA HIS A 773 0.61 -8.33 -1.01
C HIS A 773 0.06 -9.56 -0.25
N ASP A 774 0.04 -10.73 -0.88
CA ASP A 774 -0.44 -11.97 -0.26
C ASP A 774 0.61 -12.60 0.66
N LEU A 775 0.41 -12.50 1.98
CA LEU A 775 1.23 -13.20 2.99
C LEU A 775 0.81 -14.66 3.19
N THR A 776 -0.40 -15.07 2.77
CA THR A 776 -0.87 -16.45 2.96
C THR A 776 -0.14 -17.40 2.01
N ILE A 777 -0.04 -17.03 0.73
CA ILE A 777 0.72 -17.75 -0.30
C ILE A 777 1.57 -16.74 -1.10
N PRO A 778 2.74 -16.35 -0.56
CA PRO A 778 3.59 -15.36 -1.18
C PRO A 778 3.97 -15.68 -2.61
N ASN A 779 3.88 -14.65 -3.45
CA ASN A 779 4.19 -14.71 -4.88
C ASN A 779 5.62 -15.20 -5.18
N VAL A 780 6.55 -15.03 -4.25
CA VAL A 780 7.93 -15.53 -4.30
C VAL A 780 8.01 -17.05 -4.23
N GLY A 781 7.15 -17.70 -3.43
CA GLY A 781 7.05 -19.16 -3.39
C GLY A 781 6.55 -19.71 -4.72
N THR A 782 5.57 -19.03 -5.33
CA THR A 782 5.07 -19.38 -6.66
C THR A 782 6.14 -19.29 -7.74
N GLN A 783 6.87 -18.17 -7.79
CA GLN A 783 7.94 -17.99 -8.76
C GLN A 783 9.07 -19.03 -8.61
N LYS A 784 9.38 -19.42 -7.36
CA LYS A 784 10.38 -20.44 -7.07
C LYS A 784 10.03 -21.78 -7.71
N TRP A 785 8.84 -22.34 -7.46
CA TRP A 785 8.48 -23.65 -8.02
C TRP A 785 8.31 -23.62 -9.54
N ILE A 786 7.82 -22.51 -10.12
CA ILE A 786 7.72 -22.35 -11.59
C ILE A 786 9.11 -22.45 -12.22
N THR A 787 10.11 -21.84 -11.58
CA THR A 787 11.51 -21.89 -12.03
C THR A 787 12.05 -23.33 -12.02
N GLU A 788 11.64 -24.14 -11.04
CA GLU A 788 12.05 -25.55 -10.95
C GLU A 788 11.50 -26.45 -12.08
N LEU A 789 10.47 -26.00 -12.80
CA LEU A 789 10.00 -26.69 -14.01
C LEU A 789 10.98 -26.61 -15.18
N ASN A 790 11.96 -25.69 -15.14
CA ASN A 790 12.99 -25.51 -16.16
C ASN A 790 12.42 -25.31 -17.58
N LEU A 791 11.38 -24.48 -17.70
CA LEU A 791 10.74 -24.12 -18.96
C LEU A 791 11.49 -22.99 -19.68
N THR A 792 11.36 -22.91 -21.01
CA THR A 792 11.97 -21.83 -21.80
C THR A 792 11.19 -20.52 -21.61
N ILE A 793 11.88 -19.45 -21.22
CA ILE A 793 11.29 -18.10 -21.12
C ILE A 793 11.06 -17.56 -22.54
N VAL A 794 9.81 -17.22 -22.86
CA VAL A 794 9.38 -16.64 -24.14
C VAL A 794 9.27 -15.12 -24.05
N ASN A 795 8.73 -14.63 -22.94
CA ASN A 795 8.72 -13.21 -22.62
C ASN A 795 9.25 -13.05 -21.20
N ASN A 796 10.36 -12.34 -21.05
CA ASN A 796 10.97 -12.08 -19.75
C ASN A 796 10.08 -11.17 -18.88
N TRP A 797 10.39 -11.10 -17.59
CA TRP A 797 9.70 -10.29 -16.60
C TRP A 797 9.47 -8.86 -17.10
N ARG A 798 8.21 -8.45 -17.19
CA ARG A 798 7.79 -7.13 -17.68
C ARG A 798 6.50 -6.69 -17.02
N PRO A 799 6.23 -5.38 -16.93
CA PRO A 799 4.91 -4.91 -16.50
C PRO A 799 3.81 -5.31 -17.50
N TRP A 800 2.59 -5.45 -16.99
CA TRP A 800 1.36 -5.50 -17.78
C TRP A 800 0.39 -4.41 -17.33
N PHE A 801 -0.52 -4.00 -18.22
CA PHE A 801 -1.23 -2.73 -18.08
C PHE A 801 -2.75 -2.85 -18.18
N VAL A 802 -3.46 -2.04 -17.39
CA VAL A 802 -4.89 -1.77 -17.51
C VAL A 802 -5.07 -0.26 -17.54
N ASP A 803 -5.74 0.27 -18.56
CA ASP A 803 -5.91 1.72 -18.79
C ASP A 803 -4.60 2.54 -18.74
N GLY A 804 -3.47 1.95 -19.16
CA GLY A 804 -2.16 2.59 -19.13
C GLY A 804 -1.52 2.67 -17.74
N GLN A 805 -2.06 1.98 -16.74
CA GLN A 805 -1.47 1.78 -15.41
C GLN A 805 -0.88 0.38 -15.26
N ILE A 806 0.26 0.27 -14.57
CA ILE A 806 0.85 -1.03 -14.24
C ILE A 806 -0.11 -1.75 -13.30
N ALA A 807 -0.74 -2.82 -13.81
CA ALA A 807 -1.62 -3.69 -13.05
C ALA A 807 -0.85 -4.81 -12.34
N GLY A 808 0.40 -5.05 -12.75
CA GLY A 808 1.36 -5.95 -12.12
C GLY A 808 2.47 -6.34 -13.09
N TYR A 809 3.14 -7.46 -12.85
CA TYR A 809 4.26 -7.94 -13.66
C TYR A 809 4.02 -9.37 -14.13
N THR A 810 4.49 -9.70 -15.34
CA THR A 810 4.26 -11.01 -15.96
C THR A 810 5.53 -11.56 -16.60
N ILE A 811 5.65 -12.89 -16.59
CA ILE A 811 6.64 -13.68 -17.32
C ILE A 811 5.92 -14.82 -18.04
N LYS A 812 6.34 -15.13 -19.26
CA LYS A 812 5.75 -16.19 -20.08
C LYS A 812 6.79 -17.26 -20.38
N TYR A 813 6.43 -18.51 -20.13
CA TYR A 813 7.23 -19.69 -20.39
C TYR A 813 6.58 -20.59 -21.44
N SER A 814 7.39 -21.40 -22.11
CA SER A 814 6.92 -22.47 -22.98
C SER A 814 7.83 -23.70 -22.93
N GLY A 815 7.24 -24.85 -23.25
CA GLY A 815 7.97 -26.11 -23.47
C GLY A 815 7.01 -27.18 -24.00
N ASN A 816 7.38 -27.90 -25.06
CA ASN A 816 6.57 -29.02 -25.60
C ASN A 816 5.08 -28.70 -25.88
N GLY A 817 4.78 -27.46 -26.28
CA GLY A 817 3.40 -27.00 -26.52
C GLY A 817 2.69 -26.46 -25.26
N TYR A 818 3.23 -26.68 -24.08
CA TYR A 818 2.79 -26.09 -22.81
C TYR A 818 3.10 -24.60 -22.78
N ARG A 819 2.13 -23.77 -22.36
CA ARG A 819 2.23 -22.31 -22.33
C ARG A 819 1.84 -21.80 -20.95
N LEU A 820 2.84 -21.55 -20.10
CA LEU A 820 2.62 -21.04 -18.75
C LEU A 820 2.83 -19.52 -18.74
N THR A 821 1.80 -18.80 -18.31
CA THR A 821 1.88 -17.38 -17.99
C THR A 821 1.81 -17.22 -16.48
N TYR A 822 2.80 -16.56 -15.89
CA TYR A 822 2.73 -16.09 -14.52
C TYR A 822 2.44 -14.60 -14.51
N ALA A 823 1.56 -14.13 -13.62
CA ALA A 823 1.27 -12.71 -13.44
C ALA A 823 1.13 -12.35 -11.95
N SER A 824 1.84 -11.33 -11.49
CA SER A 824 1.50 -10.65 -10.24
C SER A 824 0.38 -9.63 -10.48
N VAL A 825 -0.42 -9.37 -9.45
CA VAL A 825 -1.46 -8.32 -9.42
C VAL A 825 -1.08 -7.32 -8.32
N LYS A 826 -0.79 -6.09 -8.72
CA LYS A 826 -0.16 -5.07 -7.88
C LYS A 826 -1.12 -4.51 -6.82
N GLY A 827 -0.73 -4.55 -5.56
CA GLY A 827 -1.52 -4.08 -4.42
C GLY A 827 -2.68 -5.01 -4.06
N ALA A 828 -2.62 -6.29 -4.46
CA ALA A 828 -3.68 -7.27 -4.20
C ALA A 828 -3.25 -8.31 -3.16
N GLY A 829 -4.17 -8.73 -2.30
CA GLY A 829 -3.97 -9.78 -1.28
C GLY A 829 -4.23 -11.20 -1.79
N HIS A 830 -4.57 -12.12 -0.88
CA HIS A 830 -4.65 -13.57 -1.14
C HIS A 830 -5.65 -14.00 -2.22
N SER A 831 -6.78 -13.30 -2.32
CA SER A 831 -7.73 -13.45 -3.42
C SER A 831 -7.62 -12.21 -4.29
N PRO A 832 -6.69 -12.13 -5.27
CA PRO A 832 -6.42 -10.89 -6.00
C PRO A 832 -7.65 -10.26 -6.62
N GLN A 833 -8.59 -11.11 -7.03
CA GLN A 833 -9.88 -10.73 -7.57
C GLN A 833 -10.65 -9.89 -6.54
N GLU A 834 -10.67 -10.21 -5.25
CA GLU A 834 -11.36 -9.41 -4.23
C GLU A 834 -10.86 -7.96 -4.17
N TYR A 835 -9.55 -7.74 -4.35
CA TYR A 835 -8.92 -6.43 -4.22
C TYR A 835 -8.86 -5.66 -5.55
N LYS A 836 -8.73 -6.38 -6.67
CA LYS A 836 -8.41 -5.84 -8.01
C LYS A 836 -9.25 -6.53 -9.10
N ARG A 837 -10.57 -6.64 -8.90
CA ARG A 837 -11.50 -7.37 -9.80
C ARG A 837 -11.35 -6.96 -11.26
N ARG A 838 -11.24 -5.66 -11.54
CA ARG A 838 -11.14 -5.14 -12.90
C ARG A 838 -9.84 -5.61 -13.56
N GLU A 839 -8.72 -5.47 -12.87
CA GLU A 839 -7.41 -5.89 -13.36
C GLU A 839 -7.37 -7.40 -13.57
N CYS A 840 -7.95 -8.18 -12.64
CA CYS A 840 -8.07 -9.62 -12.78
C CYS A 840 -8.97 -10.03 -13.94
N PHE A 841 -10.07 -9.32 -14.21
CA PHE A 841 -10.91 -9.56 -15.38
C PHE A 841 -10.17 -9.28 -16.68
N ASP A 842 -9.50 -8.12 -16.81
CA ASP A 842 -8.70 -7.79 -18.00
C ASP A 842 -7.59 -8.81 -18.25
N MET A 843 -6.92 -9.27 -17.18
CA MET A 843 -5.91 -10.33 -17.23
C MET A 843 -6.51 -11.64 -17.76
N PHE A 844 -7.64 -12.07 -17.18
CA PHE A 844 -8.34 -13.29 -17.56
C PHE A 844 -8.85 -13.23 -19.00
N ASP A 845 -9.53 -12.14 -19.39
CA ASP A 845 -10.10 -11.95 -20.71
C ASP A 845 -9.03 -11.99 -21.81
N ARG A 846 -7.88 -11.33 -21.59
CA ARG A 846 -6.75 -11.41 -22.52
C ARG A 846 -6.21 -12.83 -22.59
N TRP A 847 -5.96 -13.45 -21.44
CA TRP A 847 -5.35 -14.79 -21.39
C TRP A 847 -6.26 -15.84 -22.04
N ILE A 848 -7.54 -15.91 -21.68
CA ILE A 848 -8.47 -16.94 -22.15
C ILE A 848 -8.67 -16.87 -23.68
N HIS A 849 -8.55 -15.68 -24.26
CA HIS A 849 -8.59 -15.46 -25.71
C HIS A 849 -7.21 -15.46 -26.39
N TYR A 850 -6.16 -15.94 -25.71
CA TYR A 850 -4.79 -16.04 -26.22
C TYR A 850 -4.12 -14.71 -26.58
N TYR A 851 -4.66 -13.58 -26.12
CA TYR A 851 -4.00 -12.28 -26.22
C TYR A 851 -2.88 -12.14 -25.18
N PRO A 852 -1.82 -11.37 -25.48
CA PRO A 852 -0.82 -11.01 -24.48
C PRO A 852 -1.46 -10.23 -23.33
N ILE A 853 -1.03 -10.54 -22.11
CA ILE A 853 -1.37 -9.77 -20.91
C ILE A 853 -0.58 -8.46 -20.87
#